data_AF-A0A964BVG0-F1
#
_entry.id   AF-A0A964BVG0-F1
#
_cell.length_a   1.000
_cell.length_b   1.000
_cell.length_c   1.000
_cell.angle_alpha   90.00
_cell.angle_beta   90.00
_cell.angle_gamma   90.00
#
_symmetry.space_group_name_H-M   'P 1'
#
loop_
_entity.id
_entity.type
_entity.pdbx_description
1 polymer ?
#
loop_
_entity_poly.entity_id
_entity_poly.type
_entity_poly.pdbx_seq_one_letter_code
_entity_poly.pdbx_strand_id
1 'polypeptide(L)'
;MNTNHLYDERTVSLWFKVDEAENNDRLTIYEEDGGIQGLNIYVENNYLWFKTWSQTGNERSGYYLSTDAISSDTWHHAVIVLNTSQTEPFTAYLDGLSIDPQQGEQPKNIGVGVGGLNSVGDNLAADDSVYSVKDIQVYERSLSQAEVALLYQPNKEPVATEDISLTVENNQIILFPDFLLDNDLDPDRDTLKIEAVGNAVNGNVAQDSEGNIVFTPETNFNGDASFEYTVNDNRGGTATGIVNLMVLPETSPIPVGTNLHRLADWSAQLPFLNGFKSARRWLTQDINVTTNEEGQYINTWNTGEFSSLDLDENGWVKSIPEPEDELQYTSVGTILYRDLGVYPGGKYVVLYEGEGTIKYDFDAVKDESASTLGRDVIDVNPTNAGIWLSITDIDPNDTGNYLRDIHILPEEYEYADDQIFNPDFLEKIQPFNTLRFMDWMATNNSQQGEWSNRPTPESSVFSGEIASIESMVELANRTDTDPWFTIPHQATDEYITNFAKYVKNNLDPELQVYIEYSNEVWNRDFDQGWWVEDRGIEEFADSNVGDFGKRIDWYSKRTVEIAQMWDKVFDEDKARVIGVMSGQAANSWTAKRALEYHWAEDPLSSSEYGIDAIAFAPYFGSYLGKSIYEAEIESWTEDSDGGLDKLFEELNTGGLLEDAPPSGSLQQSYYWTEKYTNLADLHDLDLITYESGQHLRGNNGVEDNQSITNLFTTANKDPRMGEIYQEYFGTLNELGVDLSVNYTDVSGYNKWGSWGALEHINQSNSPKYNVLKSLTANNNNNNLPPRLGKINTNLSNLGIMVEGNTLNINANYTDVGLQDYHNVAFDWGDESPINTKQQTPLLGEIGIAEGSHVYNSVGTYTSTITVTDDDNLLAKKNVSVTVAKKIDIDWKPSSNSKQILLAGNGMVKVALFGDEDFDVTNIDLDSVKANDSRNSLLNNQGIKIVSNQISFQDVDLDGFQDLILAFDKSSLRSVVDTDDDLLINDSQIYVLGTFFQLETSFFFGAE
;
A
#
# COMPACT_ATOMS: atom_id res chain seq x y z
N MET A 1 -44.67 -0.46 -38.71
CA MET A 1 -44.94 0.92 -39.18
C MET A 1 -43.59 1.55 -39.51
N ASN A 2 -43.55 2.65 -40.27
CA ASN A 2 -42.33 3.19 -40.88
C ASN A 2 -41.17 3.42 -39.89
N THR A 3 -39.96 3.07 -40.33
CA THR A 3 -38.67 3.37 -39.67
C THR A 3 -38.00 4.61 -40.28
N ASN A 4 -38.78 5.61 -40.69
CA ASN A 4 -38.30 6.78 -41.48
C ASN A 4 -38.31 8.10 -40.67
N HIS A 5 -37.94 8.07 -39.39
CA HIS A 5 -37.86 9.26 -38.53
C HIS A 5 -36.61 9.29 -37.63
N LEU A 6 -35.58 8.50 -37.96
CA LEU A 6 -34.35 8.40 -37.16
C LEU A 6 -33.29 9.46 -37.52
N TYR A 7 -33.58 10.35 -38.47
CA TYR A 7 -32.61 11.28 -39.08
C TYR A 7 -33.19 12.70 -39.33
N ASP A 8 -34.34 13.03 -38.73
CA ASP A 8 -34.87 14.39 -38.83
C ASP A 8 -33.91 15.35 -38.10
N GLU A 9 -33.36 16.33 -38.82
CA GLU A 9 -32.47 17.42 -38.36
C GLU A 9 -31.01 17.06 -37.98
N ARG A 10 -30.07 17.32 -38.91
CA ARG A 10 -28.59 17.19 -38.71
C ARG A 10 -27.86 18.50 -39.00
N THR A 11 -26.68 18.72 -38.44
CA THR A 11 -25.82 19.88 -38.76
C THR A 11 -24.44 19.43 -39.24
N VAL A 12 -23.95 19.99 -40.35
CA VAL A 12 -22.58 19.77 -40.85
C VAL A 12 -21.80 21.08 -40.72
N SER A 13 -20.67 21.07 -40.05
CA SER A 13 -19.72 22.19 -39.90
C SER A 13 -18.41 21.83 -40.60
N LEU A 14 -17.77 22.77 -41.32
CA LEU A 14 -16.44 22.55 -41.90
C LEU A 14 -15.63 23.84 -42.08
N TRP A 15 -14.30 23.71 -42.05
CA TRP A 15 -13.35 24.79 -42.35
C TRP A 15 -12.57 24.48 -43.63
N PHE A 16 -12.55 25.43 -44.57
CA PHE A 16 -11.89 25.30 -45.88
C PHE A 16 -11.16 26.57 -46.32
N LYS A 17 -10.09 26.42 -47.13
CA LYS A 17 -9.39 27.49 -47.86
C LYS A 17 -9.46 27.20 -49.36
N VAL A 18 -9.60 28.25 -50.17
CA VAL A 18 -9.59 28.20 -51.64
C VAL A 18 -8.26 28.73 -52.16
N ASP A 19 -7.58 27.98 -53.02
CA ASP A 19 -6.33 28.38 -53.67
C ASP A 19 -6.55 28.54 -55.19
N GLU A 20 -6.13 29.67 -55.78
CA GLU A 20 -6.19 30.07 -57.22
C GLU A 20 -7.20 29.32 -58.15
N ALA A 21 -8.50 29.40 -57.86
CA ALA A 21 -9.53 28.67 -58.61
C ALA A 21 -9.79 29.17 -60.06
N GLU A 22 -9.28 28.46 -61.08
CA GLU A 22 -9.70 28.63 -62.49
C GLU A 22 -10.83 27.66 -62.91
N ASN A 23 -12.08 28.12 -62.84
CA ASN A 23 -13.24 27.60 -63.60
C ASN A 23 -13.44 26.06 -63.70
N ASN A 24 -14.27 25.51 -62.79
CA ASN A 24 -15.05 24.25 -62.84
C ASN A 24 -14.61 23.07 -61.94
N ASP A 25 -13.71 23.27 -60.97
CA ASP A 25 -13.32 22.19 -60.06
C ASP A 25 -14.36 21.89 -58.97
N ARG A 26 -14.46 20.62 -58.54
CA ARG A 26 -15.60 20.09 -57.77
C ARG A 26 -15.13 19.21 -56.62
N LEU A 27 -15.68 19.44 -55.43
CA LEU A 27 -15.45 18.62 -54.24
C LEU A 27 -16.74 17.83 -53.90
N THR A 28 -16.59 16.64 -53.29
CA THR A 28 -17.69 15.82 -52.78
C THR A 28 -17.30 15.37 -51.38
N ILE A 29 -18.10 15.75 -50.38
CA ILE A 29 -17.71 15.61 -48.96
C ILE A 29 -18.57 14.53 -48.25
N TYR A 30 -19.73 14.16 -48.79
CA TYR A 30 -20.62 13.16 -48.19
C TYR A 30 -21.56 12.45 -49.19
N GLU A 31 -21.62 11.12 -49.15
CA GLU A 31 -22.71 10.31 -49.72
C GLU A 31 -23.07 9.16 -48.74
N GLU A 32 -24.34 8.73 -48.76
CA GLU A 32 -24.90 7.71 -47.85
C GLU A 32 -25.51 6.54 -48.66
N ASP A 33 -25.42 5.32 -48.11
CA ASP A 33 -25.68 4.08 -48.84
C ASP A 33 -27.08 3.99 -49.48
N GLY A 34 -27.11 3.62 -50.77
CA GLY A 34 -28.33 3.16 -51.44
C GLY A 34 -29.12 4.19 -52.26
N GLY A 35 -28.62 5.43 -52.38
CA GLY A 35 -29.02 6.33 -53.47
C GLY A 35 -30.40 6.97 -53.34
N ILE A 36 -30.68 7.63 -52.21
CA ILE A 36 -31.92 8.42 -52.02
C ILE A 36 -31.64 9.90 -51.70
N GLN A 37 -30.57 10.25 -50.97
CA GLN A 37 -30.19 11.65 -50.66
C GLN A 37 -28.66 11.85 -50.56
N GLY A 38 -28.17 13.10 -50.66
CA GLY A 38 -26.76 13.47 -50.48
C GLY A 38 -26.48 14.98 -50.48
N LEU A 39 -25.24 15.39 -50.16
CA LEU A 39 -24.80 16.79 -50.04
C LEU A 39 -23.47 17.04 -50.78
N ASN A 40 -23.46 18.02 -51.68
CA ASN A 40 -22.27 18.46 -52.41
C ASN A 40 -21.89 19.89 -52.02
N ILE A 41 -20.59 20.20 -52.01
CA ILE A 41 -20.04 21.54 -51.75
C ILE A 41 -18.98 21.84 -52.81
N TYR A 42 -19.06 22.97 -53.51
CA TYR A 42 -18.11 23.37 -54.55
C TYR A 42 -18.04 24.89 -54.71
N VAL A 43 -17.06 25.40 -55.47
CA VAL A 43 -16.94 26.83 -55.81
C VAL A 43 -17.04 27.01 -57.33
N GLU A 44 -17.84 27.97 -57.78
CA GLU A 44 -17.99 28.32 -59.21
C GLU A 44 -18.07 29.84 -59.33
N ASN A 45 -17.24 30.45 -60.19
CA ASN A 45 -17.12 31.91 -60.37
C ASN A 45 -16.85 32.71 -59.07
N ASN A 46 -16.07 32.16 -58.15
CA ASN A 46 -15.80 32.66 -56.79
C ASN A 46 -17.00 32.68 -55.83
N TYR A 47 -18.14 32.04 -56.16
CA TYR A 47 -19.24 31.84 -55.21
C TYR A 47 -19.16 30.44 -54.61
N LEU A 48 -19.52 30.30 -53.34
CA LEU A 48 -19.72 28.99 -52.71
C LEU A 48 -21.03 28.38 -53.19
N TRP A 49 -21.08 27.06 -53.29
CA TRP A 49 -22.27 26.32 -53.71
C TRP A 49 -22.45 25.10 -52.83
N PHE A 50 -23.47 25.16 -51.98
CA PHE A 50 -24.01 23.98 -51.30
C PHE A 50 -25.16 23.42 -52.14
N LYS A 51 -25.22 22.09 -52.27
CA LYS A 51 -26.31 21.40 -52.96
C LYS A 51 -26.67 20.11 -52.25
N THR A 52 -27.79 20.14 -51.52
CA THR A 52 -28.57 18.94 -51.21
C THR A 52 -29.16 18.37 -52.48
N TRP A 53 -29.26 17.04 -52.58
CA TRP A 53 -30.01 16.37 -53.63
C TRP A 53 -30.77 15.17 -53.10
N SER A 54 -31.90 14.85 -53.73
CA SER A 54 -32.60 13.58 -53.54
C SER A 54 -32.88 12.89 -54.87
N GLN A 55 -32.94 11.56 -54.86
CA GLN A 55 -33.17 10.73 -56.04
C GLN A 55 -34.56 10.11 -55.99
N THR A 56 -35.57 10.88 -56.44
CA THR A 56 -36.94 10.37 -56.58
C THR A 56 -37.24 10.15 -58.07
N GLY A 57 -37.38 8.89 -58.50
CA GLY A 57 -37.82 8.57 -59.87
C GLY A 57 -36.84 8.94 -61.00
N ASN A 58 -35.52 8.89 -60.75
CA ASN A 58 -34.43 9.28 -61.67
C ASN A 58 -34.28 10.78 -61.99
N GLU A 59 -35.01 11.68 -61.34
CA GLU A 59 -34.75 13.13 -61.40
C GLU A 59 -33.93 13.58 -60.18
N ARG A 60 -32.89 14.40 -60.41
CA ARG A 60 -32.08 15.05 -59.36
C ARG A 60 -32.52 16.51 -59.22
N SER A 61 -33.27 16.82 -58.16
CA SER A 61 -33.55 18.20 -57.72
C SER A 61 -32.56 18.62 -56.62
N GLY A 62 -32.35 19.93 -56.45
CA GLY A 62 -31.49 20.49 -55.42
C GLY A 62 -31.54 22.02 -55.41
N TYR A 63 -31.12 22.62 -54.30
CA TYR A 63 -31.16 24.06 -54.03
C TYR A 63 -29.73 24.61 -53.93
N TYR A 64 -29.56 25.94 -54.07
CA TYR A 64 -28.26 26.61 -54.12
C TYR A 64 -28.18 27.75 -53.09
N LEU A 65 -26.95 28.04 -52.62
CA LEU A 65 -26.68 28.96 -51.52
C LEU A 65 -25.32 29.68 -51.70
N SER A 66 -25.32 30.88 -52.26
CA SER A 66 -24.45 32.01 -51.88
C SER A 66 -24.98 33.31 -52.50
N THR A 67 -24.79 34.45 -51.83
CA THR A 67 -25.12 35.79 -52.34
C THR A 67 -23.90 36.63 -52.71
N ASP A 68 -22.70 36.25 -52.27
CA ASP A 68 -21.48 37.04 -52.38
C ASP A 68 -20.25 36.18 -52.73
N ALA A 69 -19.19 36.82 -53.22
CA ALA A 69 -17.96 36.15 -53.66
C ALA A 69 -16.96 35.95 -52.51
N ILE A 70 -16.37 34.75 -52.44
CA ILE A 70 -15.37 34.34 -51.45
C ILE A 70 -13.97 34.89 -51.80
N SER A 71 -13.16 35.15 -50.78
CA SER A 71 -11.73 35.48 -50.88
C SER A 71 -10.88 34.20 -51.07
N SER A 72 -10.00 34.18 -52.07
CA SER A 72 -9.17 33.02 -52.42
C SER A 72 -7.85 32.95 -51.65
N ASP A 73 -7.84 33.38 -50.39
CA ASP A 73 -6.61 33.38 -49.56
C ASP A 73 -6.87 33.34 -48.04
N THR A 74 -8.11 33.08 -47.63
CA THR A 74 -8.54 33.06 -46.22
C THR A 74 -9.21 31.74 -45.89
N TRP A 75 -9.09 31.29 -44.63
CA TRP A 75 -9.93 30.21 -44.12
C TRP A 75 -11.36 30.70 -43.94
N HIS A 76 -12.31 29.87 -44.38
CA HIS A 76 -13.74 30.13 -44.32
C HIS A 76 -14.44 28.99 -43.56
N HIS A 77 -15.46 29.35 -42.79
CA HIS A 77 -16.23 28.42 -41.98
C HIS A 77 -17.64 28.26 -42.54
N ALA A 78 -18.02 27.04 -42.93
CA ALA A 78 -19.34 26.75 -43.47
C ALA A 78 -20.11 25.82 -42.53
N VAL A 79 -21.34 26.19 -42.16
CA VAL A 79 -22.24 25.35 -41.37
C VAL A 79 -23.59 25.22 -42.05
N ILE A 80 -24.13 24.01 -42.12
CA ILE A 80 -25.38 23.68 -42.83
C ILE A 80 -26.27 22.86 -41.91
N VAL A 81 -27.46 23.36 -41.61
CA VAL A 81 -28.51 22.61 -40.89
C VAL A 81 -29.46 21.98 -41.91
N LEU A 82 -29.48 20.65 -41.94
CA LEU A 82 -30.20 19.81 -42.90
C LEU A 82 -31.49 19.25 -42.27
N ASN A 83 -32.63 19.45 -42.93
CA ASN A 83 -33.86 18.73 -42.61
C ASN A 83 -34.06 17.60 -43.65
N THR A 84 -33.78 16.34 -43.27
CA THR A 84 -33.77 15.19 -44.21
C THR A 84 -35.15 14.80 -44.74
N SER A 85 -36.22 15.23 -44.10
CA SER A 85 -37.59 15.07 -44.61
C SER A 85 -37.99 16.13 -45.65
N GLN A 86 -37.10 17.07 -45.98
CA GLN A 86 -37.23 18.04 -47.07
C GLN A 86 -35.95 18.08 -47.95
N THR A 87 -36.03 18.71 -49.12
CA THR A 87 -34.85 18.92 -50.00
C THR A 87 -34.18 20.28 -49.78
N GLU A 88 -34.77 21.15 -48.96
CA GLU A 88 -34.27 22.49 -48.65
C GLU A 88 -33.46 22.44 -47.33
N PRO A 89 -32.22 22.98 -47.28
CA PRO A 89 -31.52 23.17 -46.01
C PRO A 89 -32.28 24.20 -45.15
N PHE A 90 -32.38 23.94 -43.85
CA PHE A 90 -33.18 24.75 -42.92
C PHE A 90 -32.50 26.10 -42.63
N THR A 91 -31.18 26.10 -42.50
CA THR A 91 -30.35 27.31 -42.39
C THR A 91 -28.93 26.96 -42.83
N ALA A 92 -28.22 27.92 -43.43
CA ALA A 92 -26.79 27.81 -43.70
C ALA A 92 -26.06 29.04 -43.20
N TYR A 93 -24.80 28.87 -42.85
CA TYR A 93 -23.91 29.92 -42.36
C TYR A 93 -22.59 29.88 -43.12
N LEU A 94 -22.05 31.05 -43.43
CA LEU A 94 -20.68 31.25 -43.89
C LEU A 94 -20.04 32.31 -43.01
N ASP A 95 -18.90 32.01 -42.42
CA ASP A 95 -18.15 32.88 -41.52
C ASP A 95 -19.04 33.48 -40.40
N GLY A 96 -19.85 32.61 -39.78
CA GLY A 96 -20.80 32.97 -38.71
C GLY A 96 -22.04 33.75 -39.19
N LEU A 97 -22.13 34.15 -40.46
CA LEU A 97 -23.26 34.88 -41.03
C LEU A 97 -24.27 33.94 -41.69
N SER A 98 -25.55 34.07 -41.31
CA SER A 98 -26.66 33.29 -41.89
C SER A 98 -26.90 33.67 -43.36
N ILE A 99 -27.10 32.69 -44.22
CA ILE A 99 -27.42 32.83 -45.65
C ILE A 99 -28.83 32.30 -45.94
N ASP A 100 -29.64 33.08 -46.66
CA ASP A 100 -30.96 32.66 -47.16
C ASP A 100 -30.85 31.83 -48.48
N PRO A 101 -31.49 30.65 -48.59
CA PRO A 101 -31.53 29.87 -49.83
C PRO A 101 -32.32 30.56 -50.96
N GLN A 102 -31.83 30.48 -52.20
CA GLN A 102 -32.54 31.01 -53.39
C GLN A 102 -32.77 29.94 -54.48
N GLN A 103 -33.82 30.12 -55.29
CA GLN A 103 -34.15 29.24 -56.42
C GLN A 103 -33.48 29.73 -57.72
N GLY A 104 -32.78 28.84 -58.44
CA GLY A 104 -32.05 29.14 -59.68
C GLY A 104 -31.94 27.97 -60.67
N GLU A 105 -31.49 28.22 -61.91
CA GLU A 105 -31.37 27.19 -62.97
C GLU A 105 -30.24 26.17 -62.74
N GLN A 106 -30.33 25.03 -63.44
CA GLN A 106 -29.46 23.85 -63.29
C GLN A 106 -28.08 24.01 -63.98
N PRO A 107 -26.95 23.84 -63.25
CA PRO A 107 -25.65 23.55 -63.84
C PRO A 107 -25.64 22.19 -64.54
N LYS A 108 -24.74 21.99 -65.51
CA LYS A 108 -24.69 20.75 -66.31
C LYS A 108 -24.06 19.58 -65.55
N ASN A 109 -24.80 18.46 -65.51
CA ASN A 109 -24.39 17.12 -65.09
C ASN A 109 -22.90 16.80 -65.27
N ILE A 110 -22.22 16.41 -64.16
CA ILE A 110 -21.37 15.21 -64.02
C ILE A 110 -21.43 14.82 -62.52
N GLY A 111 -21.35 13.54 -62.15
CA GLY A 111 -21.36 13.09 -60.75
C GLY A 111 -20.22 12.14 -60.40
N VAL A 112 -19.91 12.09 -59.10
CA VAL A 112 -19.10 11.10 -58.35
C VAL A 112 -19.77 10.99 -56.96
N GLY A 113 -19.52 9.91 -56.22
CA GLY A 113 -20.00 9.68 -54.85
C GLY A 113 -19.10 8.69 -54.10
N VAL A 114 -19.14 8.71 -52.76
CA VAL A 114 -18.43 7.80 -51.83
C VAL A 114 -19.30 7.57 -50.59
N GLY A 115 -19.56 6.31 -50.22
CA GLY A 115 -20.38 5.95 -49.05
C GLY A 115 -19.58 5.41 -47.86
N GLY A 116 -20.22 5.42 -46.67
CA GLY A 116 -19.86 4.57 -45.52
C GLY A 116 -19.47 5.30 -44.23
N LEU A 117 -20.44 5.60 -43.36
CA LEU A 117 -20.18 5.98 -41.95
C LEU A 117 -20.18 4.73 -41.05
N ASN A 118 -19.01 4.12 -40.88
CA ASN A 118 -18.64 3.30 -39.70
C ASN A 118 -17.13 2.99 -39.61
N SER A 119 -16.29 3.67 -40.40
CA SER A 119 -14.84 3.63 -40.29
C SER A 119 -14.27 4.90 -40.92
N VAL A 120 -13.45 5.65 -40.18
CA VAL A 120 -12.57 6.65 -40.79
C VAL A 120 -11.63 5.89 -41.72
N GLY A 121 -11.63 6.25 -43.01
CA GLY A 121 -10.78 5.63 -44.02
C GLY A 121 -9.85 6.66 -44.63
N ASP A 122 -8.54 6.39 -44.60
CA ASP A 122 -7.43 7.31 -44.92
C ASP A 122 -7.31 7.75 -46.40
N ASN A 123 -8.42 7.96 -47.12
CA ASN A 123 -8.42 8.37 -48.52
C ASN A 123 -9.53 9.39 -48.85
N LEU A 124 -9.52 10.53 -48.15
CA LEU A 124 -10.07 11.78 -48.70
C LEU A 124 -9.12 12.31 -49.79
N ALA A 125 -9.20 11.71 -50.99
CA ALA A 125 -8.50 12.23 -52.17
C ALA A 125 -9.21 13.50 -52.69
N ALA A 126 -8.94 14.63 -52.06
CA ALA A 126 -9.06 15.92 -52.74
C ALA A 126 -8.08 15.93 -53.93
N ASP A 127 -8.46 16.56 -55.04
CA ASP A 127 -7.50 16.85 -56.11
C ASP A 127 -6.58 17.97 -55.59
N ASP A 128 -5.33 17.61 -55.32
CA ASP A 128 -4.43 18.24 -54.33
C ASP A 128 -3.78 19.54 -54.84
N SER A 129 -4.57 20.39 -55.51
CA SER A 129 -4.09 21.58 -56.21
C SER A 129 -5.00 22.81 -56.15
N VAL A 130 -6.15 22.78 -55.44
CA VAL A 130 -7.13 23.90 -55.47
C VAL A 130 -7.78 24.23 -54.09
N TYR A 131 -7.75 23.35 -53.09
CA TYR A 131 -8.37 23.60 -51.77
C TYR A 131 -7.62 22.91 -50.62
N SER A 132 -7.67 23.52 -49.44
CA SER A 132 -7.30 22.88 -48.15
C SER A 132 -8.51 22.78 -47.23
N VAL A 133 -8.65 21.69 -46.47
CA VAL A 133 -9.72 21.47 -45.48
C VAL A 133 -9.08 21.02 -44.16
N LYS A 134 -9.42 21.65 -43.03
CA LYS A 134 -8.80 21.35 -41.71
C LYS A 134 -9.75 20.72 -40.68
N ASP A 135 -11.07 20.93 -40.80
CA ASP A 135 -12.06 20.44 -39.84
C ASP A 135 -13.38 20.12 -40.57
N ILE A 136 -14.02 19.01 -40.21
CA ILE A 136 -15.37 18.59 -40.64
C ILE A 136 -16.06 17.91 -39.45
N GLN A 137 -17.14 18.50 -38.95
CA GLN A 137 -17.94 17.93 -37.85
C GLN A 137 -19.39 17.70 -38.30
N VAL A 138 -19.95 16.56 -37.90
CA VAL A 138 -21.35 16.20 -38.16
C VAL A 138 -22.07 16.00 -36.84
N TYR A 139 -23.08 16.82 -36.59
CA TYR A 139 -23.95 16.73 -35.43
C TYR A 139 -25.25 16.03 -35.80
N GLU A 140 -25.61 15.01 -35.04
CA GLU A 140 -26.88 14.27 -35.13
C GLU A 140 -28.10 15.07 -34.59
N ARG A 141 -28.05 16.41 -34.71
CA ARG A 141 -29.11 17.35 -34.31
C ARG A 141 -28.97 18.68 -35.06
N SER A 142 -30.05 19.46 -35.10
CA SER A 142 -29.97 20.91 -35.36
C SER A 142 -29.12 21.60 -34.27
N LEU A 143 -28.17 22.43 -34.70
CA LEU A 143 -27.56 23.45 -33.84
C LEU A 143 -28.37 24.76 -33.94
N SER A 144 -28.56 25.43 -32.81
CA SER A 144 -29.12 26.78 -32.79
C SER A 144 -28.12 27.81 -33.33
N GLN A 145 -28.61 28.98 -33.74
CA GLN A 145 -27.75 30.09 -34.19
C GLN A 145 -26.67 30.49 -33.17
N ALA A 146 -26.94 30.33 -31.86
CA ALA A 146 -25.96 30.63 -30.81
C ALA A 146 -24.85 29.57 -30.75
N GLU A 147 -25.18 28.29 -30.90
CA GLU A 147 -24.21 27.19 -30.96
C GLU A 147 -23.37 27.28 -32.24
N VAL A 148 -23.97 27.61 -33.38
CA VAL A 148 -23.21 27.83 -34.63
C VAL A 148 -22.26 29.03 -34.51
N ALA A 149 -22.65 30.09 -33.81
CA ALA A 149 -21.79 31.24 -33.59
C ALA A 149 -20.59 30.95 -32.66
N LEU A 150 -20.65 29.91 -31.82
CA LEU A 150 -19.52 29.47 -30.99
C LEU A 150 -18.46 28.70 -31.81
N LEU A 151 -18.87 28.02 -32.88
CA LEU A 151 -17.97 27.32 -33.81
C LEU A 151 -17.12 28.26 -34.70
N TYR A 152 -17.32 29.58 -34.61
CA TYR A 152 -16.73 30.57 -35.50
C TYR A 152 -15.31 31.05 -35.11
N GLN A 153 -14.81 30.70 -33.92
CA GLN A 153 -13.38 30.89 -33.61
C GLN A 153 -12.56 29.85 -34.39
N PRO A 154 -11.58 30.25 -35.23
CA PRO A 154 -10.65 29.30 -35.85
C PRO A 154 -9.89 28.58 -34.75
N ASN A 155 -9.90 27.25 -34.78
CA ASN A 155 -9.20 26.41 -33.82
C ASN A 155 -7.70 26.75 -33.80
N LYS A 156 -7.19 27.23 -32.67
CA LYS A 156 -5.74 27.42 -32.48
C LYS A 156 -5.12 26.07 -32.13
N GLU A 157 -3.89 25.86 -32.58
CA GLU A 157 -3.14 24.70 -32.13
C GLU A 157 -2.79 24.87 -30.64
N PRO A 158 -2.77 23.75 -29.87
CA PRO A 158 -2.37 23.77 -28.48
C PRO A 158 -0.90 24.16 -28.33
N VAL A 159 -0.49 24.48 -27.11
CA VAL A 159 0.90 24.75 -26.75
C VAL A 159 1.33 23.68 -25.77
N ALA A 160 2.23 22.81 -26.23
CA ALA A 160 2.92 21.85 -25.38
C ALA A 160 4.21 22.47 -24.80
N THR A 161 4.47 22.21 -23.53
CA THR A 161 5.61 22.71 -22.77
C THR A 161 6.67 21.61 -22.59
N GLU A 162 7.87 21.96 -22.12
CA GLU A 162 8.88 20.95 -21.77
C GLU A 162 8.65 20.44 -20.34
N ASP A 163 8.66 19.11 -20.19
CA ASP A 163 8.57 18.42 -18.90
C ASP A 163 9.94 17.95 -18.45
N ILE A 164 10.10 17.78 -17.14
CA ILE A 164 11.32 17.22 -16.56
C ILE A 164 10.94 16.20 -15.48
N SER A 165 11.54 15.01 -15.52
CA SER A 165 11.38 13.98 -14.50
C SER A 165 12.69 13.19 -14.31
N LEU A 166 12.69 12.21 -13.41
CA LEU A 166 13.89 11.48 -12.98
C LEU A 166 13.57 10.00 -12.72
N THR A 167 14.42 9.11 -13.21
CA THR A 167 14.46 7.70 -12.84
C THR A 167 15.88 7.28 -12.48
N VAL A 168 16.06 6.01 -12.13
CA VAL A 168 17.38 5.39 -11.89
C VAL A 168 17.64 4.37 -12.99
N GLU A 169 18.90 4.08 -13.29
CA GLU A 169 19.24 3.11 -14.32
C GLU A 169 18.59 1.75 -14.04
N ASN A 170 18.32 1.01 -15.12
CA ASN A 170 17.56 -0.25 -15.12
C ASN A 170 16.10 -0.16 -14.61
N ASN A 171 15.62 0.99 -14.11
CA ASN A 171 14.25 1.17 -13.61
C ASN A 171 13.36 1.92 -14.61
N GLN A 172 12.19 1.34 -14.90
CA GLN A 172 11.16 2.02 -15.70
C GLN A 172 10.45 3.12 -14.88
N ILE A 173 9.99 4.16 -15.56
CA ILE A 173 9.13 5.21 -15.00
C ILE A 173 7.80 5.25 -15.74
N ILE A 174 6.71 5.39 -14.99
CA ILE A 174 5.33 5.46 -15.49
C ILE A 174 4.81 6.87 -15.24
N LEU A 175 4.67 7.66 -16.30
CA LEU A 175 4.18 9.03 -16.27
C LEU A 175 2.70 9.06 -16.69
N PHE A 176 1.84 9.66 -15.86
CA PHE A 176 0.42 9.80 -16.17
C PHE A 176 0.18 10.92 -17.19
N PRO A 177 -0.86 10.83 -18.04
CA PRO A 177 -1.25 11.90 -18.96
C PRO A 177 -1.42 13.25 -18.24
N ASP A 178 -2.06 13.27 -17.07
CA ASP A 178 -2.31 14.50 -16.30
C ASP A 178 -1.01 15.20 -15.88
N PHE A 179 0.09 14.45 -15.63
CA PHE A 179 1.39 15.04 -15.31
C PHE A 179 2.00 15.76 -16.52
N LEU A 180 1.89 15.19 -17.72
CA LEU A 180 2.39 15.79 -18.97
C LEU A 180 1.48 16.91 -19.50
N LEU A 181 0.27 17.04 -18.98
CA LEU A 181 -0.72 18.03 -19.45
C LEU A 181 -0.90 19.21 -18.46
N ASP A 182 -0.28 19.19 -17.28
CA ASP A 182 -0.47 20.21 -16.23
C ASP A 182 0.11 21.59 -16.60
N ASN A 183 1.18 21.60 -17.39
CA ASN A 183 1.85 22.80 -17.93
C ASN A 183 1.44 23.13 -19.38
N ASP A 184 0.58 22.31 -19.99
CA ASP A 184 0.12 22.46 -21.36
C ASP A 184 -1.13 23.34 -21.45
N LEU A 185 -1.29 24.04 -22.57
CA LEU A 185 -2.38 24.98 -22.74
C LEU A 185 -2.97 24.96 -24.14
N ASP A 186 -4.27 24.65 -24.21
CA ASP A 186 -5.07 25.01 -25.37
C ASP A 186 -5.51 26.50 -25.32
N PRO A 187 -5.20 27.33 -26.35
CA PRO A 187 -5.58 28.74 -26.38
C PRO A 187 -7.08 29.03 -26.56
N ASP A 188 -7.90 28.04 -26.89
CA ASP A 188 -9.37 28.10 -26.97
C ASP A 188 -10.05 27.41 -25.76
N ARG A 189 -9.26 26.73 -24.91
CA ARG A 189 -9.60 25.97 -23.69
C ARG A 189 -10.33 24.65 -23.96
N ASP A 190 -10.01 24.02 -25.08
CA ASP A 190 -10.44 22.67 -25.35
C ASP A 190 -9.67 21.64 -24.51
N THR A 191 -10.29 20.48 -24.26
CA THR A 191 -9.68 19.41 -23.44
C THR A 191 -8.57 18.72 -24.23
N LEU A 192 -7.34 18.81 -23.70
CA LEU A 192 -6.18 18.12 -24.24
C LEU A 192 -6.18 16.63 -23.89
N LYS A 193 -5.53 15.84 -24.74
CA LYS A 193 -5.17 14.44 -24.47
C LYS A 193 -3.84 14.12 -25.13
N ILE A 194 -3.13 13.12 -24.60
CA ILE A 194 -1.98 12.51 -25.28
C ILE A 194 -2.49 11.64 -26.44
N GLU A 195 -2.03 11.91 -27.66
CA GLU A 195 -2.37 11.16 -28.88
C GLU A 195 -1.27 10.14 -29.26
N ALA A 196 0.00 10.46 -29.00
CA ALA A 196 1.13 9.58 -29.30
C ALA A 196 2.36 9.91 -28.44
N VAL A 197 3.27 8.94 -28.31
CA VAL A 197 4.62 9.10 -27.74
C VAL A 197 5.65 8.49 -28.68
N GLY A 198 6.88 9.02 -28.68
CA GLY A 198 7.94 8.53 -29.56
C GLY A 198 9.27 9.25 -29.40
N ASN A 199 10.15 9.07 -30.40
CA ASN A 199 11.46 9.74 -30.50
C ASN A 199 12.34 9.67 -29.24
N ALA A 200 12.25 8.56 -28.50
CA ALA A 200 13.03 8.33 -27.29
C ALA A 200 14.55 8.33 -27.56
N VAL A 201 15.30 8.90 -26.62
CA VAL A 201 16.76 9.00 -26.60
C VAL A 201 17.26 8.34 -25.32
N ASN A 202 18.25 7.45 -25.46
CA ASN A 202 18.84 6.65 -24.38
C ASN A 202 17.82 5.77 -23.60
N GLY A 203 16.74 5.38 -24.27
CA GLY A 203 15.72 4.47 -23.76
C GLY A 203 14.64 4.17 -24.81
N ASN A 204 13.56 3.54 -24.36
CA ASN A 204 12.36 3.27 -25.16
C ASN A 204 11.13 3.85 -24.44
N VAL A 205 10.18 4.38 -25.22
CA VAL A 205 8.90 4.88 -24.70
C VAL A 205 7.73 4.13 -25.35
N ALA A 206 6.71 3.83 -24.56
CA ALA A 206 5.46 3.25 -25.02
C ALA A 206 4.28 3.82 -24.22
N GLN A 207 3.07 3.71 -24.78
CA GLN A 207 1.83 3.93 -24.04
C GLN A 207 1.24 2.55 -23.68
N ASP A 208 0.80 2.38 -22.44
CA ASP A 208 0.18 1.13 -21.98
C ASP A 208 -1.32 1.02 -22.34
N SER A 209 -2.02 0.01 -21.81
CA SER A 209 -3.44 -0.22 -22.05
C SER A 209 -4.39 0.76 -21.37
N GLU A 210 -3.92 1.50 -20.37
CA GLU A 210 -4.68 2.48 -19.59
C GLU A 210 -4.47 3.90 -20.14
N GLY A 211 -3.38 4.10 -20.88
CA GLY A 211 -3.00 5.37 -21.49
C GLY A 211 -1.78 6.01 -20.84
N ASN A 212 -1.15 5.35 -19.86
CA ASN A 212 0.03 5.86 -19.16
C ASN A 212 1.28 5.73 -20.04
N ILE A 213 2.24 6.62 -19.84
CA ILE A 213 3.46 6.70 -20.63
C ILE A 213 4.57 5.98 -19.87
N VAL A 214 5.00 4.83 -20.38
CA VAL A 214 6.07 4.01 -19.80
C VAL A 214 7.37 4.31 -20.54
N PHE A 215 8.37 4.84 -19.82
CA PHE A 215 9.73 4.98 -20.31
C PHE A 215 10.66 3.97 -19.63
N THR A 216 11.44 3.24 -20.42
CA THR A 216 12.47 2.31 -19.95
C THR A 216 13.85 2.79 -20.44
N PRO A 217 14.78 3.16 -19.56
CA PRO A 217 16.16 3.48 -19.94
C PRO A 217 16.85 2.34 -20.69
N GLU A 218 17.86 2.65 -21.50
CA GLU A 218 18.78 1.64 -22.01
C GLU A 218 19.49 0.91 -20.84
N THR A 219 19.73 -0.39 -20.97
CA THR A 219 20.28 -1.21 -19.87
C THR A 219 21.68 -0.75 -19.45
N ASN A 220 21.85 -0.40 -18.16
CA ASN A 220 23.04 0.26 -17.59
C ASN A 220 23.38 1.64 -18.22
N PHE A 221 22.38 2.37 -18.70
CA PHE A 221 22.54 3.77 -19.06
C PHE A 221 22.23 4.68 -17.87
N ASN A 222 23.13 5.63 -17.61
CA ASN A 222 22.92 6.76 -16.72
C ASN A 222 23.36 8.07 -17.41
N GLY A 223 22.72 9.19 -17.05
CA GLY A 223 22.83 10.49 -17.70
C GLY A 223 21.49 10.98 -18.29
N ASP A 224 21.56 11.98 -19.16
CA ASP A 224 20.38 12.60 -19.77
C ASP A 224 19.70 11.67 -20.79
N ALA A 225 18.39 11.51 -20.67
CA ALA A 225 17.51 10.82 -21.61
C ALA A 225 16.33 11.74 -21.97
N SER A 226 15.57 11.40 -23.01
CA SER A 226 14.35 12.14 -23.34
C SER A 226 13.38 11.34 -24.21
N PHE A 227 12.16 11.84 -24.37
CA PHE A 227 11.23 11.42 -25.42
C PHE A 227 10.27 12.56 -25.79
N GLU A 228 9.55 12.41 -26.91
CA GLU A 228 8.53 13.35 -27.38
C GLU A 228 7.12 12.78 -27.17
N TYR A 229 6.16 13.63 -26.81
CA TYR A 229 4.74 13.31 -26.81
C TYR A 229 3.97 14.27 -27.71
N THR A 230 2.83 13.83 -28.24
CA THR A 230 1.94 14.66 -29.07
C THR A 230 0.62 14.85 -28.34
N VAL A 231 0.24 16.10 -28.12
CA VAL A 231 -1.08 16.48 -27.58
C VAL A 231 -2.05 16.78 -28.70
N ASN A 232 -3.33 16.51 -28.43
CA ASN A 232 -4.45 16.69 -29.35
C ASN A 232 -5.61 17.39 -28.63
N ASP A 233 -6.18 18.42 -29.27
CA ASP A 233 -7.27 19.25 -28.72
C ASP A 233 -8.69 18.71 -29.02
N ASN A 234 -8.79 17.52 -29.62
CA ASN A 234 -10.03 16.92 -30.14
C ASN A 234 -10.76 17.73 -31.24
N ARG A 235 -10.12 18.77 -31.80
CA ARG A 235 -10.60 19.68 -32.85
C ARG A 235 -9.63 19.79 -34.04
N GLY A 236 -8.56 19.00 -34.04
CA GLY A 236 -7.61 18.87 -35.16
C GLY A 236 -6.40 19.80 -35.08
N GLY A 237 -6.16 20.43 -33.93
CA GLY A 237 -4.87 21.00 -33.57
C GLY A 237 -4.05 20.00 -32.74
N THR A 238 -2.74 20.03 -32.95
CA THR A 238 -1.78 19.17 -32.26
C THR A 238 -0.51 19.94 -31.94
N ALA A 239 0.15 19.61 -30.85
CA ALA A 239 1.49 20.10 -30.52
C ALA A 239 2.38 18.97 -30.01
N THR A 240 3.70 19.18 -30.03
CA THR A 240 4.69 18.20 -29.56
C THR A 240 5.43 18.78 -28.36
N GLY A 241 5.31 18.11 -27.21
CA GLY A 241 6.09 18.37 -26.01
C GLY A 241 7.30 17.44 -25.91
N ILE A 242 8.26 17.81 -25.07
CA ILE A 242 9.49 17.03 -24.82
C ILE A 242 9.56 16.75 -23.32
N VAL A 243 9.70 15.47 -22.97
CA VAL A 243 10.04 15.07 -21.60
C VAL A 243 11.54 14.85 -21.52
N ASN A 244 12.21 15.64 -20.68
CA ASN A 244 13.60 15.46 -20.33
C ASN A 244 13.67 14.57 -19.08
N LEU A 245 14.50 13.53 -19.12
CA LEU A 245 14.64 12.55 -18.06
C LEU A 245 16.08 12.50 -17.58
N MET A 246 16.30 12.67 -16.28
CA MET A 246 17.58 12.29 -15.68
C MET A 246 17.55 10.81 -15.29
N VAL A 247 18.55 10.04 -15.71
CA VAL A 247 18.73 8.65 -15.28
C VAL A 247 19.93 8.59 -14.34
N LEU A 248 19.68 8.45 -13.04
CA LEU A 248 20.72 8.34 -12.01
C LEU A 248 21.42 6.96 -12.08
N PRO A 249 22.70 6.87 -11.67
CA PRO A 249 23.39 5.58 -11.53
C PRO A 249 22.78 4.72 -10.40
N GLU A 250 22.90 3.41 -10.50
CA GLU A 250 22.43 2.46 -9.50
C GLU A 250 23.39 2.49 -8.29
N THR A 251 22.82 2.65 -7.09
CA THR A 251 23.53 2.66 -5.82
C THR A 251 23.43 1.31 -5.13
N SER A 252 24.42 0.96 -4.29
CA SER A 252 24.29 -0.23 -3.45
C SER A 252 23.10 -0.05 -2.50
N PRO A 253 22.25 -1.08 -2.32
CA PRO A 253 21.17 -1.04 -1.35
C PRO A 253 21.62 -0.65 0.06
N ILE A 254 20.80 0.17 0.71
CA ILE A 254 20.92 0.62 2.09
C ILE A 254 19.58 0.38 2.81
N PRO A 255 19.54 0.12 4.12
CA PRO A 255 18.27 0.01 4.84
C PRO A 255 17.58 1.37 4.92
N VAL A 256 16.38 1.46 4.30
CA VAL A 256 15.54 2.67 4.33
C VAL A 256 14.18 2.32 4.91
N GLY A 257 13.79 3.02 5.97
CA GLY A 257 12.43 2.99 6.49
C GLY A 257 11.61 4.21 6.05
N THR A 258 10.35 4.28 6.46
CA THR A 258 9.55 5.52 6.39
C THR A 258 8.65 5.65 7.61
N ASN A 259 8.35 6.88 8.03
CA ASN A 259 7.17 7.09 8.87
C ASN A 259 5.90 6.97 8.01
N LEU A 260 4.83 6.52 8.64
CA LEU A 260 3.48 6.52 8.06
C LEU A 260 2.75 7.80 8.43
N HIS A 261 2.19 8.49 7.44
CA HIS A 261 1.44 9.74 7.62
C HIS A 261 0.22 9.58 8.54
N ARG A 262 -0.23 10.68 9.15
CA ARG A 262 -1.33 10.69 10.12
C ARG A 262 -2.66 10.22 9.52
N LEU A 263 -3.39 9.42 10.27
CA LEU A 263 -4.78 9.05 9.98
C LEU A 263 -5.73 10.23 10.24
N ALA A 264 -6.36 10.72 9.17
CA ALA A 264 -7.33 11.80 9.18
C ALA A 264 -8.22 11.74 7.93
N ASP A 265 -9.36 12.42 7.97
CA ASP A 265 -10.26 12.51 6.81
C ASP A 265 -9.64 13.27 5.62
N TRP A 266 -8.63 14.10 5.88
CA TRP A 266 -7.82 14.83 4.90
C TRP A 266 -6.46 14.17 4.60
N SER A 267 -6.23 12.94 5.08
CA SER A 267 -4.97 12.22 4.87
C SER A 267 -4.90 11.62 3.47
N ALA A 268 -3.90 12.01 2.69
CA ALA A 268 -3.71 11.52 1.31
C ALA A 268 -3.17 10.08 1.23
N GLN A 269 -2.86 9.46 2.38
CA GLN A 269 -2.33 8.10 2.50
C GLN A 269 -3.37 7.01 2.23
N LEU A 270 -4.65 7.26 2.55
CA LEU A 270 -5.78 6.34 2.35
C LEU A 270 -5.47 4.84 2.67
N PRO A 271 -4.96 4.49 3.86
CA PRO A 271 -4.35 3.18 4.08
C PRO A 271 -5.33 2.02 4.31
N PHE A 272 -6.56 2.30 4.74
CA PHE A 272 -7.58 1.27 4.99
C PHE A 272 -8.54 1.16 3.81
N LEU A 273 -8.89 -0.08 3.46
CA LEU A 273 -9.87 -0.35 2.41
C LEU A 273 -11.27 0.13 2.80
N ASN A 274 -11.67 -0.11 4.06
CA ASN A 274 -12.82 0.55 4.66
C ASN A 274 -12.48 2.03 4.93
N GLY A 275 -12.96 2.90 4.04
CA GLY A 275 -12.79 4.35 4.14
C GLY A 275 -13.28 4.93 5.45
N PHE A 276 -14.27 4.30 6.09
CA PHE A 276 -14.82 4.74 7.38
C PHE A 276 -13.77 4.75 8.50
N LYS A 277 -12.73 3.90 8.44
CA LYS A 277 -11.63 3.91 9.43
C LYS A 277 -10.85 5.23 9.41
N SER A 278 -10.78 5.91 8.27
CA SER A 278 -10.17 7.24 8.12
C SER A 278 -11.18 8.40 8.21
N ALA A 279 -12.45 8.12 8.50
CA ALA A 279 -13.49 9.14 8.63
C ALA A 279 -13.35 9.98 9.90
N ARG A 280 -13.67 11.27 9.84
CA ARG A 280 -13.59 12.19 10.98
C ARG A 280 -14.42 11.69 12.16
N ARG A 281 -13.98 11.91 13.41
CA ARG A 281 -14.81 11.70 14.61
C ARG A 281 -16.19 12.37 14.44
N TRP A 282 -17.23 11.73 14.95
CA TRP A 282 -18.63 12.19 14.82
C TRP A 282 -18.81 13.68 15.16
N LEU A 283 -19.52 14.40 14.30
CA LEU A 283 -19.96 15.76 14.50
C LEU A 283 -21.44 15.73 14.94
N THR A 284 -21.74 16.35 16.07
CA THR A 284 -23.13 16.56 16.54
C THR A 284 -23.74 17.71 15.76
N GLN A 285 -24.89 17.52 15.12
CA GLN A 285 -25.48 18.53 14.21
C GLN A 285 -26.93 18.86 14.54
N ASP A 286 -27.28 20.14 14.37
CA ASP A 286 -28.67 20.57 14.20
C ASP A 286 -28.90 20.98 12.75
N ILE A 287 -29.50 20.08 11.98
CA ILE A 287 -29.93 20.37 10.61
C ILE A 287 -31.46 20.50 10.59
N ASN A 288 -31.93 21.72 10.37
CA ASN A 288 -33.34 22.09 10.14
C ASN A 288 -34.26 22.15 11.38
N VAL A 289 -33.78 22.05 12.64
CA VAL A 289 -34.69 22.06 13.81
C VAL A 289 -34.75 23.41 14.52
N THR A 290 -33.63 24.08 14.80
CA THR A 290 -33.71 25.46 15.35
C THR A 290 -34.12 26.50 14.30
N THR A 291 -35.23 27.18 14.56
CA THR A 291 -35.58 28.44 13.88
C THR A 291 -35.19 29.61 14.78
N ASN A 292 -34.53 30.63 14.21
CA ASN A 292 -34.20 31.87 14.94
C ASN A 292 -35.48 32.66 15.29
N GLU A 293 -35.37 33.74 16.08
CA GLU A 293 -36.52 34.60 16.45
C GLU A 293 -37.26 35.21 15.24
N GLU A 294 -36.65 35.17 14.05
CA GLU A 294 -37.19 35.66 12.77
C GLU A 294 -37.83 34.55 11.91
N GLY A 295 -37.80 33.29 12.36
CA GLY A 295 -38.37 32.12 11.68
C GLY A 295 -37.50 31.53 10.57
N GLN A 296 -36.20 31.85 10.53
CA GLN A 296 -35.23 31.25 9.61
C GLN A 296 -34.56 30.04 10.28
N TYR A 297 -34.44 28.93 9.55
CA TYR A 297 -33.67 27.77 10.02
C TYR A 297 -32.20 28.15 10.20
N ILE A 298 -31.65 27.83 11.37
CA ILE A 298 -30.21 27.81 11.62
C ILE A 298 -29.75 26.38 11.26
N ASN A 299 -28.65 26.28 10.53
CA ASN A 299 -27.96 25.01 10.32
C ASN A 299 -26.65 25.08 11.12
N THR A 300 -26.50 24.18 12.09
CA THR A 300 -25.32 24.11 12.95
C THR A 300 -24.47 22.91 12.57
N TRP A 301 -23.41 23.17 11.79
CA TRP A 301 -22.48 22.16 11.25
C TRP A 301 -21.80 21.29 12.30
N ASN A 302 -21.55 21.85 13.49
CA ASN A 302 -21.11 21.12 14.68
C ASN A 302 -21.58 21.90 15.92
N THR A 303 -22.41 21.30 16.77
CA THR A 303 -22.90 21.91 18.02
C THR A 303 -21.84 21.90 19.13
N GLY A 304 -20.78 21.09 18.98
CA GLY A 304 -19.71 20.93 19.98
C GLY A 304 -20.05 19.95 21.11
N GLU A 305 -21.15 19.20 20.99
CA GLU A 305 -21.71 18.34 22.02
C GLU A 305 -21.20 16.89 21.96
N PHE A 306 -20.11 16.59 21.23
CA PHE A 306 -19.54 15.24 21.06
C PHE A 306 -19.42 14.45 22.38
N SER A 307 -19.00 15.10 23.47
CA SER A 307 -18.88 14.47 24.80
C SER A 307 -20.20 14.02 25.44
N SER A 308 -21.35 14.36 24.84
CA SER A 308 -22.70 13.96 25.25
C SER A 308 -23.32 12.89 24.34
N LEU A 309 -22.60 12.41 23.32
CA LEU A 309 -23.05 11.28 22.51
C LEU A 309 -23.12 10.00 23.34
N ASP A 310 -24.25 9.28 23.24
CA ASP A 310 -24.36 7.90 23.71
C ASP A 310 -23.66 6.99 22.70
N LEU A 311 -22.39 6.69 22.97
CA LEU A 311 -21.56 5.79 22.15
C LEU A 311 -21.47 4.41 22.81
N ASP A 312 -21.34 3.36 21.99
CA ASP A 312 -20.90 2.05 22.46
C ASP A 312 -19.38 1.99 22.70
N GLU A 313 -18.88 0.83 23.16
CA GLU A 313 -17.46 0.62 23.45
C GLU A 313 -16.54 0.74 22.23
N ASN A 314 -17.10 0.63 21.02
CA ASN A 314 -16.41 0.78 19.74
C ASN A 314 -16.59 2.18 19.12
N GLY A 315 -17.34 3.08 19.75
CA GLY A 315 -17.57 4.43 19.23
C GLY A 315 -18.67 4.52 18.16
N TRP A 316 -19.61 3.57 18.10
CA TRP A 316 -20.83 3.70 17.32
C TRP A 316 -21.91 4.44 18.12
N VAL A 317 -22.66 5.31 17.45
CA VAL A 317 -23.76 6.06 18.09
C VAL A 317 -24.92 5.12 18.36
N LYS A 318 -25.45 5.14 19.59
CA LYS A 318 -26.55 4.28 20.04
C LYS A 318 -27.92 4.96 19.95
N SER A 319 -27.97 6.27 20.16
CA SER A 319 -29.20 7.06 20.14
C SER A 319 -28.96 8.53 19.76
N ILE A 320 -29.94 9.17 19.15
CA ILE A 320 -30.04 10.63 18.96
C ILE A 320 -31.03 11.18 20.01
N PRO A 321 -30.82 12.39 20.57
CA PRO A 321 -31.72 12.98 21.57
C PRO A 321 -33.14 13.19 21.06
N GLU A 322 -34.11 13.10 21.96
CA GLU A 322 -35.50 13.44 21.67
C GLU A 322 -35.70 14.97 21.66
N PRO A 323 -36.72 15.52 20.97
CA PRO A 323 -36.97 16.97 20.90
C PRO A 323 -37.24 17.68 22.24
N GLU A 324 -37.41 16.92 23.33
CA GLU A 324 -37.59 17.39 24.71
C GLU A 324 -36.31 17.37 25.57
N ASP A 325 -35.21 16.80 25.08
CA ASP A 325 -33.93 16.78 25.80
C ASP A 325 -33.25 18.16 25.84
N GLU A 326 -32.31 18.35 26.77
CA GLU A 326 -31.57 19.63 26.90
C GLU A 326 -30.43 19.78 25.84
N LEU A 327 -30.21 18.76 25.01
CA LEU A 327 -29.18 18.70 23.98
C LEU A 327 -29.64 19.38 22.68
N GLN A 328 -28.71 20.02 21.96
CA GLN A 328 -29.07 20.85 20.80
C GLN A 328 -28.97 20.10 19.46
N TYR A 329 -28.27 18.97 19.41
CA TYR A 329 -28.12 18.18 18.19
C TYR A 329 -29.29 17.21 17.95
N THR A 330 -29.67 17.10 16.68
CA THR A 330 -30.80 16.31 16.17
C THR A 330 -30.39 15.32 15.09
N SER A 331 -29.09 15.25 14.81
CA SER A 331 -28.44 14.32 13.89
C SER A 331 -26.95 14.22 14.22
N VAL A 332 -26.28 13.22 13.67
CA VAL A 332 -24.83 13.07 13.73
C VAL A 332 -24.29 12.87 12.32
N GLY A 333 -23.05 13.27 12.06
CA GLY A 333 -22.41 12.99 10.78
C GLY A 333 -20.90 12.94 10.85
N THR A 334 -20.31 12.42 9.79
CA THR A 334 -18.88 12.28 9.59
C THR A 334 -18.52 12.60 8.14
N ILE A 335 -17.25 12.90 7.92
CA ILE A 335 -16.70 13.27 6.62
C ILE A 335 -15.48 12.42 6.31
N LEU A 336 -15.34 12.05 5.04
CA LEU A 336 -14.24 11.28 4.50
C LEU A 336 -13.62 12.04 3.32
N TYR A 337 -12.33 11.79 3.06
CA TYR A 337 -11.63 12.20 1.84
C TYR A 337 -11.70 13.72 1.54
N ARG A 338 -11.58 14.51 2.62
CA ARG A 338 -11.81 15.96 2.62
C ARG A 338 -10.56 16.72 2.17
N ASP A 339 -10.75 17.75 1.33
CA ASP A 339 -9.66 18.64 0.87
C ASP A 339 -8.45 17.90 0.24
N LEU A 340 -8.66 16.69 -0.30
CA LEU A 340 -7.63 15.87 -0.97
C LEU A 340 -7.40 16.23 -2.45
N GLY A 341 -8.36 16.87 -3.09
CA GLY A 341 -8.40 17.12 -4.54
C GLY A 341 -8.68 15.88 -5.38
N VAL A 342 -7.94 14.80 -5.14
CA VAL A 342 -8.00 13.53 -5.88
C VAL A 342 -8.05 12.35 -4.89
N TYR A 343 -9.04 11.49 -5.06
CA TYR A 343 -9.17 10.18 -4.42
C TYR A 343 -10.01 9.27 -5.35
N PRO A 344 -10.07 7.94 -5.15
CA PRO A 344 -10.79 7.06 -6.06
C PRO A 344 -12.30 7.42 -6.16
N GLY A 345 -12.82 7.43 -7.39
CA GLY A 345 -14.22 7.72 -7.69
C GLY A 345 -14.97 6.50 -8.21
N GLY A 346 -16.24 6.68 -8.56
CA GLY A 346 -17.08 5.60 -9.09
C GLY A 346 -18.02 5.00 -8.05
N LYS A 347 -18.31 3.70 -8.15
CA LYS A 347 -19.30 3.05 -7.28
C LYS A 347 -18.69 2.55 -5.99
N TYR A 348 -19.35 2.89 -4.89
CA TYR A 348 -19.04 2.42 -3.54
C TYR A 348 -20.25 1.70 -2.94
N VAL A 349 -19.97 0.70 -2.11
CA VAL A 349 -20.96 -0.01 -1.30
C VAL A 349 -20.78 0.41 0.16
N VAL A 350 -21.91 0.70 0.82
CA VAL A 350 -21.95 1.02 2.25
C VAL A 350 -22.68 -0.11 2.96
N LEU A 351 -21.93 -0.99 3.62
CA LEU A 351 -22.45 -2.08 4.45
C LEU A 351 -22.67 -1.56 5.87
N TYR A 352 -23.72 -2.01 6.54
CA TYR A 352 -24.01 -1.66 7.94
C TYR A 352 -24.95 -2.66 8.61
N GLU A 353 -24.77 -2.86 9.92
CA GLU A 353 -25.79 -3.48 10.77
C GLU A 353 -26.75 -2.44 11.35
N GLY A 354 -27.95 -2.88 11.73
CA GLY A 354 -28.91 -2.08 12.50
C GLY A 354 -30.07 -1.46 11.71
N GLU A 355 -30.88 -0.69 12.42
CA GLU A 355 -32.02 0.06 11.90
C GLU A 355 -31.81 1.56 12.08
N GLY A 356 -32.07 2.35 11.03
CA GLY A 356 -31.94 3.80 11.05
C GLY A 356 -31.94 4.39 9.64
N THR A 357 -31.64 5.69 9.53
CA THR A 357 -31.58 6.41 8.25
C THR A 357 -30.21 7.06 8.06
N ILE A 358 -29.39 6.46 7.19
CA ILE A 358 -28.15 7.05 6.66
C ILE A 358 -28.48 7.92 5.44
N LYS A 359 -27.82 9.09 5.34
CA LYS A 359 -27.88 10.01 4.20
C LYS A 359 -26.47 10.37 3.74
N TYR A 360 -26.33 10.53 2.44
CA TYR A 360 -25.09 10.90 1.76
C TYR A 360 -25.27 12.24 1.06
N ASP A 361 -24.24 13.07 1.09
CA ASP A 361 -24.18 14.40 0.45
C ASP A 361 -22.73 14.68 -0.01
N PHE A 362 -22.50 15.87 -0.55
CA PHE A 362 -21.25 16.29 -1.20
C PHE A 362 -20.92 15.42 -2.41
N ASP A 363 -19.81 14.68 -2.38
CA ASP A 363 -19.32 13.92 -3.55
C ASP A 363 -20.12 12.63 -3.80
N ALA A 364 -20.92 12.18 -2.82
CA ALA A 364 -21.66 10.91 -2.86
C ALA A 364 -23.16 11.08 -3.10
N VAL A 365 -23.72 10.30 -4.04
CA VAL A 365 -25.15 10.23 -4.34
C VAL A 365 -25.64 8.79 -4.25
N LYS A 366 -26.71 8.53 -3.49
CA LYS A 366 -27.27 7.17 -3.33
C LYS A 366 -27.99 6.66 -4.57
N ASP A 367 -27.61 5.48 -5.05
CA ASP A 367 -28.37 4.69 -6.01
C ASP A 367 -29.46 3.89 -5.25
N GLU A 368 -30.64 4.51 -5.12
CA GLU A 368 -31.82 3.90 -4.50
C GLU A 368 -32.31 2.63 -5.23
N SER A 369 -31.86 2.38 -6.46
CA SER A 369 -32.26 1.20 -7.24
C SER A 369 -31.35 -0.01 -7.02
N ALA A 370 -30.08 0.23 -6.66
CA ALA A 370 -29.10 -0.77 -6.29
C ALA A 370 -28.97 -0.98 -4.76
N SER A 371 -29.54 -0.09 -3.95
CA SER A 371 -29.53 -0.15 -2.48
C SER A 371 -30.56 -1.13 -1.90
N THR A 372 -30.22 -1.74 -0.77
CA THR A 372 -31.05 -2.67 0.02
C THR A 372 -30.82 -2.48 1.51
N LEU A 373 -31.66 -3.05 2.37
CA LEU A 373 -31.49 -2.91 3.84
C LEU A 373 -30.16 -3.54 4.29
N GLY A 374 -29.30 -2.76 4.94
CA GLY A 374 -27.95 -3.16 5.38
C GLY A 374 -26.85 -3.05 4.30
N ARG A 375 -27.20 -2.63 3.08
CA ARG A 375 -26.27 -2.45 1.95
C ARG A 375 -26.78 -1.34 1.03
N ASP A 376 -26.27 -0.13 1.21
CA ASP A 376 -26.49 0.97 0.28
C ASP A 376 -25.44 0.95 -0.85
N VAL A 377 -25.78 1.51 -2.01
CA VAL A 377 -24.83 1.81 -3.09
C VAL A 377 -24.82 3.31 -3.32
N ILE A 378 -23.63 3.89 -3.44
CA ILE A 378 -23.43 5.31 -3.71
C ILE A 378 -22.52 5.48 -4.93
N ASP A 379 -22.88 6.39 -5.83
CA ASP A 379 -22.03 6.89 -6.90
C ASP A 379 -21.24 8.09 -6.36
N VAL A 380 -19.90 8.04 -6.43
CA VAL A 380 -18.98 9.05 -5.89
C VAL A 380 -18.27 9.79 -7.02
N ASN A 381 -18.35 11.12 -7.00
CA ASN A 381 -17.64 12.03 -7.92
C ASN A 381 -16.65 12.88 -7.10
N PRO A 382 -15.37 12.48 -6.99
CA PRO A 382 -14.41 13.11 -6.10
C PRO A 382 -14.22 14.62 -6.32
N THR A 383 -14.27 15.39 -5.23
CA THR A 383 -13.84 16.78 -5.18
C THR A 383 -13.13 17.08 -3.84
N ASN A 384 -12.76 18.34 -3.60
CA ASN A 384 -12.33 18.78 -2.27
C ASN A 384 -13.45 18.73 -1.21
N ALA A 385 -14.71 18.51 -1.59
CA ALA A 385 -15.81 18.44 -0.63
C ALA A 385 -15.72 17.19 0.27
N GLY A 386 -15.29 16.06 -0.30
CA GLY A 386 -15.24 14.76 0.36
C GLY A 386 -16.62 14.07 0.38
N ILE A 387 -16.68 12.87 0.94
CA ILE A 387 -17.95 12.17 1.17
C ILE A 387 -18.52 12.62 2.52
N TRP A 388 -19.76 13.13 2.52
CA TRP A 388 -20.50 13.40 3.74
C TRP A 388 -21.46 12.25 4.05
N LEU A 389 -21.37 11.68 5.26
CA LEU A 389 -22.31 10.70 5.79
C LEU A 389 -22.99 11.27 7.02
N SER A 390 -24.33 11.23 7.07
CA SER A 390 -25.10 11.63 8.25
C SER A 390 -26.16 10.61 8.62
N ILE A 391 -26.35 10.42 9.93
CA ILE A 391 -27.42 9.63 10.52
C ILE A 391 -28.45 10.61 11.10
N THR A 392 -29.68 10.52 10.61
CA THR A 392 -30.78 11.41 11.03
C THR A 392 -31.91 10.69 11.77
N ASP A 393 -31.79 9.37 11.92
CA ASP A 393 -32.71 8.50 12.65
C ASP A 393 -31.95 7.21 12.98
N ILE A 394 -32.08 6.67 14.20
CA ILE A 394 -31.30 5.53 14.68
C ILE A 394 -32.08 4.73 15.72
N ASP A 395 -32.10 3.39 15.56
CA ASP A 395 -32.99 2.47 16.28
C ASP A 395 -34.43 3.01 16.46
N PRO A 396 -35.13 3.39 15.36
CA PRO A 396 -36.44 4.05 15.41
C PRO A 396 -37.56 3.21 16.07
N ASN A 397 -37.28 1.95 16.39
CA ASN A 397 -38.20 1.01 17.02
C ASN A 397 -37.85 0.72 18.50
N ASP A 398 -36.82 1.35 19.08
CA ASP A 398 -36.34 1.14 20.47
C ASP A 398 -36.10 -0.36 20.77
N THR A 399 -35.30 -1.00 19.92
CA THR A 399 -35.05 -2.45 19.95
C THR A 399 -33.68 -2.83 20.51
N GLY A 400 -32.77 -1.85 20.65
CA GLY A 400 -31.34 -2.03 20.84
C GLY A 400 -30.57 -2.29 19.54
N ASN A 401 -31.20 -2.24 18.37
CA ASN A 401 -30.58 -2.56 17.08
C ASN A 401 -30.12 -1.29 16.32
N TYR A 402 -29.32 -0.45 16.99
CA TYR A 402 -28.78 0.79 16.42
C TYR A 402 -27.79 0.54 15.28
N LEU A 403 -27.62 1.56 14.41
CA LEU A 403 -26.69 1.55 13.28
C LEU A 403 -25.24 1.43 13.76
N ARG A 404 -24.51 0.44 13.24
CA ARG A 404 -23.13 0.12 13.62
C ARG A 404 -22.45 -0.66 12.49
N ASP A 405 -21.15 -0.90 12.66
CA ASP A 405 -20.32 -1.68 11.73
C ASP A 405 -20.39 -1.14 10.28
N ILE A 406 -20.29 0.19 10.16
CA ILE A 406 -20.42 0.88 8.88
C ILE A 406 -19.12 0.75 8.10
N HIS A 407 -19.17 0.03 6.98
CA HIS A 407 -18.05 -0.12 6.05
C HIS A 407 -18.34 0.64 4.75
N ILE A 408 -17.40 1.47 4.29
CA ILE A 408 -17.47 2.17 3.01
C ILE A 408 -16.34 1.65 2.13
N LEU A 409 -16.69 0.91 1.08
CA LEU A 409 -15.78 0.14 0.21
C LEU A 409 -16.05 0.47 -1.26
N PRO A 410 -15.05 0.51 -2.16
CA PRO A 410 -15.33 0.49 -3.60
C PRO A 410 -16.08 -0.81 -3.97
N GLU A 411 -17.00 -0.76 -4.95
CA GLU A 411 -17.94 -1.86 -5.25
C GLU A 411 -17.25 -3.19 -5.61
N GLU A 412 -16.06 -3.13 -6.21
CA GLU A 412 -15.23 -4.30 -6.55
C GLU A 412 -14.71 -5.08 -5.32
N TYR A 413 -14.65 -4.44 -4.15
CA TYR A 413 -14.18 -5.04 -2.89
C TYR A 413 -15.30 -5.40 -1.90
N GLU A 414 -16.58 -5.37 -2.31
CA GLU A 414 -17.73 -5.66 -1.41
C GLU A 414 -17.60 -6.99 -0.65
N TYR A 415 -16.94 -8.00 -1.25
CA TYR A 415 -16.79 -9.36 -0.71
C TYR A 415 -15.36 -9.71 -0.30
N ALA A 416 -14.49 -8.70 -0.12
CA ALA A 416 -13.09 -8.85 0.26
C ALA A 416 -12.93 -8.84 1.80
N ASP A 417 -13.63 -9.74 2.50
CA ASP A 417 -13.77 -9.73 3.97
C ASP A 417 -12.42 -9.81 4.73
N ASP A 418 -11.39 -10.42 4.15
CA ASP A 418 -10.04 -10.58 4.75
C ASP A 418 -9.06 -9.43 4.39
N GLN A 419 -9.50 -8.43 3.61
CA GLN A 419 -8.69 -7.33 3.09
C GLN A 419 -8.86 -6.04 3.93
N ILE A 420 -7.90 -5.79 4.82
CA ILE A 420 -7.93 -4.66 5.77
C ILE A 420 -7.40 -3.37 5.15
N PHE A 421 -6.31 -3.46 4.39
CA PHE A 421 -5.57 -2.33 3.84
C PHE A 421 -5.91 -2.08 2.37
N ASN A 422 -5.75 -0.84 1.95
CA ASN A 422 -5.89 -0.43 0.57
C ASN A 422 -4.72 -1.01 -0.27
N PRO A 423 -5.00 -1.80 -1.33
CA PRO A 423 -4.10 -2.08 -2.46
C PRO A 423 -2.96 -1.09 -2.71
N ASP A 424 -3.31 0.13 -3.11
CA ASP A 424 -2.35 1.12 -3.60
C ASP A 424 -1.39 1.56 -2.48
N PHE A 425 -1.88 1.59 -1.24
CA PHE A 425 -1.10 1.92 -0.06
C PHE A 425 -0.03 0.86 0.24
N LEU A 426 -0.37 -0.42 0.13
CA LEU A 426 0.61 -1.50 0.31
C LEU A 426 1.73 -1.37 -0.73
N GLU A 427 1.40 -1.13 -1.99
CA GLU A 427 2.39 -0.91 -3.06
C GLU A 427 3.31 0.31 -2.78
N LYS A 428 2.77 1.41 -2.21
CA LYS A 428 3.56 2.63 -1.96
C LYS A 428 4.54 2.50 -0.78
N ILE A 429 4.31 1.56 0.13
CA ILE A 429 5.18 1.36 1.31
C ILE A 429 6.05 0.10 1.24
N GLN A 430 5.71 -0.85 0.36
CA GLN A 430 6.45 -2.10 0.12
C GLN A 430 7.97 -1.96 -0.05
N PRO A 431 8.51 -0.88 -0.68
CA PRO A 431 9.97 -0.74 -0.79
C PRO A 431 10.66 -0.61 0.57
N PHE A 432 10.05 0.02 1.56
CA PHE A 432 10.70 0.37 2.82
C PHE A 432 10.89 -0.85 3.73
N ASN A 433 12.07 -1.00 4.35
CA ASN A 433 12.38 -2.12 5.23
C ASN A 433 11.79 -1.97 6.65
N THR A 434 11.48 -0.74 7.07
CA THR A 434 11.00 -0.43 8.43
C THR A 434 9.86 0.59 8.37
N LEU A 435 8.77 0.34 9.09
CA LEU A 435 7.63 1.26 9.19
C LEU A 435 7.55 1.87 10.58
N ARG A 436 7.73 3.20 10.68
CA ARG A 436 7.62 3.95 11.95
C ARG A 436 6.20 4.49 12.13
N PHE A 437 5.53 4.00 13.17
CA PHE A 437 4.11 4.23 13.42
C PHE A 437 3.81 5.50 14.24
N MET A 438 4.72 6.48 14.30
CA MET A 438 4.64 7.59 15.26
C MET A 438 3.33 8.39 15.22
N ASP A 439 2.88 8.75 14.01
CA ASP A 439 1.63 9.46 13.76
C ASP A 439 0.39 8.55 13.81
N TRP A 440 0.51 7.28 13.42
CA TRP A 440 -0.54 6.27 13.61
C TRP A 440 -0.81 5.99 15.08
N MET A 441 0.23 6.03 15.93
CA MET A 441 0.15 6.00 17.39
C MET A 441 -0.16 7.37 18.02
N ALA A 442 -0.36 8.42 17.19
CA ALA A 442 -0.57 9.82 17.57
C ALA A 442 0.25 10.23 18.80
N THR A 443 1.54 9.94 18.76
CA THR A 443 2.42 9.96 19.93
C THR A 443 2.61 11.38 20.46
N ASN A 444 2.65 12.36 19.56
CA ASN A 444 2.69 13.78 19.89
C ASN A 444 1.40 14.21 20.61
N ASN A 445 1.55 14.75 21.83
CA ASN A 445 0.47 15.16 22.74
C ASN A 445 -0.46 14.01 23.22
N SER A 446 -0.06 12.74 23.01
CA SER A 446 -0.89 11.58 23.31
C SER A 446 -1.37 11.55 24.77
N GLN A 447 -2.68 11.35 24.96
CA GLN A 447 -3.27 11.09 26.28
C GLN A 447 -3.51 9.59 26.51
N GLN A 448 -3.02 8.70 25.64
CA GLN A 448 -3.04 7.27 25.91
C GLN A 448 -2.02 6.91 27.00
N GLY A 449 -2.48 6.10 27.94
CA GLY A 449 -1.70 5.66 29.09
C GLY A 449 -2.08 4.26 29.58
N GLU A 450 -3.38 3.94 29.56
CA GLU A 450 -3.92 2.67 30.06
C GLU A 450 -4.33 1.71 28.94
N TRP A 451 -4.10 0.41 29.13
CA TRP A 451 -4.39 -0.63 28.13
C TRP A 451 -5.87 -0.68 27.69
N SER A 452 -6.79 -0.36 28.60
CA SER A 452 -8.23 -0.28 28.33
C SER A 452 -8.63 0.89 27.42
N ASN A 453 -7.75 1.87 27.22
CA ASN A 453 -8.07 3.12 26.52
C ASN A 453 -7.44 3.18 25.11
N ARG A 454 -6.93 2.05 24.62
CA ARG A 454 -6.43 1.88 23.25
C ARG A 454 -7.59 1.52 22.30
N PRO A 455 -7.55 1.91 21.02
CA PRO A 455 -8.47 1.42 20.00
C PRO A 455 -8.19 -0.06 19.66
N THR A 456 -9.20 -0.71 19.09
CA THR A 456 -9.17 -2.09 18.58
C THR A 456 -9.61 -2.12 17.11
N PRO A 457 -9.46 -3.24 16.38
CA PRO A 457 -9.97 -3.36 15.02
C PRO A 457 -11.45 -2.99 14.86
N GLU A 458 -12.27 -3.26 15.89
CA GLU A 458 -13.71 -3.00 15.93
C GLU A 458 -14.06 -1.52 16.16
N SER A 459 -13.10 -0.69 16.58
CA SER A 459 -13.32 0.75 16.78
C SER A 459 -13.77 1.43 15.48
N SER A 460 -14.78 2.30 15.57
CA SER A 460 -15.49 2.85 14.40
C SER A 460 -14.56 3.67 13.50
N VAL A 461 -13.76 4.57 14.08
CA VAL A 461 -12.79 5.41 13.37
C VAL A 461 -11.42 5.39 14.05
N PHE A 462 -10.35 5.46 13.27
CA PHE A 462 -8.97 5.72 13.71
C PHE A 462 -8.52 7.16 13.42
N SER A 463 -9.23 7.84 12.51
CA SER A 463 -9.01 9.24 12.18
C SER A 463 -9.29 10.15 13.38
N GLY A 464 -8.31 11.01 13.67
CA GLY A 464 -8.25 11.67 14.95
C GLY A 464 -7.89 10.69 16.07
N GLU A 465 -6.72 10.06 15.98
CA GLU A 465 -5.92 9.54 17.11
C GLU A 465 -6.32 8.15 17.64
N ILE A 466 -6.11 7.11 16.82
CA ILE A 466 -4.96 6.17 16.92
C ILE A 466 -5.29 4.88 16.16
N ALA A 467 -4.32 4.29 15.46
CA ALA A 467 -4.45 2.96 14.85
C ALA A 467 -4.40 1.86 15.91
N SER A 468 -5.17 0.78 15.75
CA SER A 468 -5.07 -0.37 16.65
C SER A 468 -3.70 -1.06 16.55
N ILE A 469 -3.22 -1.63 17.66
CA ILE A 469 -1.93 -2.36 17.69
C ILE A 469 -2.01 -3.58 16.76
N GLU A 470 -3.18 -4.20 16.77
CA GLU A 470 -3.62 -5.26 15.91
C GLU A 470 -3.40 -4.89 14.42
N SER A 471 -3.87 -3.71 13.98
CA SER A 471 -3.65 -3.21 12.62
C SER A 471 -2.17 -2.93 12.31
N MET A 472 -1.41 -2.34 13.24
CA MET A 472 0.00 -2.02 12.98
C MET A 472 0.88 -3.28 12.83
N VAL A 473 0.61 -4.31 13.64
CA VAL A 473 1.27 -5.62 13.53
C VAL A 473 0.83 -6.35 12.25
N GLU A 474 -0.45 -6.29 11.90
CA GLU A 474 -0.96 -6.91 10.67
C GLU A 474 -0.39 -6.24 9.41
N LEU A 475 -0.19 -4.91 9.41
CA LEU A 475 0.49 -4.22 8.32
C LEU A 475 1.92 -4.73 8.19
N ALA A 476 2.69 -4.70 9.28
CA ALA A 476 4.08 -5.15 9.31
C ALA A 476 4.26 -6.61 8.86
N ASN A 477 3.32 -7.50 9.20
CA ASN A 477 3.28 -8.89 8.73
C ASN A 477 3.02 -8.95 7.21
N ARG A 478 2.04 -8.18 6.69
CA ARG A 478 1.67 -8.18 5.27
C ARG A 478 2.75 -7.58 4.38
N THR A 479 3.39 -6.49 4.82
CA THR A 479 4.47 -5.83 4.08
C THR A 479 5.86 -6.39 4.35
N ASP A 480 5.99 -7.30 5.33
CA ASP A 480 7.28 -7.91 5.71
C ASP A 480 8.33 -6.86 6.11
N THR A 481 7.89 -5.94 6.97
CA THR A 481 8.69 -4.78 7.41
C THR A 481 8.82 -4.75 8.92
N ASP A 482 9.99 -4.38 9.43
CA ASP A 482 10.19 -4.23 10.87
C ASP A 482 9.34 -3.06 11.41
N PRO A 483 8.42 -3.29 12.38
CA PRO A 483 7.67 -2.21 12.99
C PRO A 483 8.52 -1.40 13.98
N TRP A 484 8.42 -0.08 13.91
CA TRP A 484 8.93 0.84 14.92
C TRP A 484 7.77 1.50 15.67
N PHE A 485 7.62 1.12 16.95
CA PHE A 485 6.60 1.64 17.85
C PHE A 485 7.15 2.72 18.77
N THR A 486 6.42 3.83 18.88
CA THR A 486 6.76 4.98 19.74
C THR A 486 5.79 5.03 20.91
N ILE A 487 6.18 4.43 22.04
CA ILE A 487 5.32 4.24 23.21
C ILE A 487 4.86 5.58 23.78
N PRO A 488 3.55 5.82 24.00
CA PRO A 488 3.05 7.09 24.52
C PRO A 488 3.71 7.51 25.85
N HIS A 489 3.97 8.81 26.01
CA HIS A 489 4.70 9.32 27.17
C HIS A 489 4.04 8.98 28.53
N GLN A 490 2.71 8.85 28.56
CA GLN A 490 1.93 8.49 29.76
C GLN A 490 1.68 6.98 29.93
N ALA A 491 2.27 6.11 29.09
CA ALA A 491 2.04 4.67 29.12
C ALA A 491 2.42 4.02 30.46
N THR A 492 1.45 3.33 31.07
CA THR A 492 1.66 2.55 32.29
C THR A 492 2.40 1.25 32.00
N ASP A 493 3.05 0.69 33.01
CA ASP A 493 3.77 -0.59 32.90
C ASP A 493 2.84 -1.73 32.42
N GLU A 494 1.54 -1.64 32.73
CA GLU A 494 0.53 -2.57 32.23
C GLU A 494 0.30 -2.41 30.72
N TYR A 495 0.15 -1.18 30.23
CA TYR A 495 0.06 -0.89 28.79
C TYR A 495 1.28 -1.45 28.05
N ILE A 496 2.49 -1.09 28.49
CA ILE A 496 3.76 -1.51 27.89
C ILE A 496 3.88 -3.04 27.88
N THR A 497 3.63 -3.68 29.01
CA THR A 497 3.76 -5.14 29.16
C THR A 497 2.72 -5.90 28.31
N ASN A 498 1.51 -5.36 28.14
CA ASN A 498 0.48 -6.00 27.31
C ASN A 498 0.71 -5.75 25.81
N PHE A 499 1.24 -4.57 25.45
CA PHE A 499 1.69 -4.26 24.08
C PHE A 499 2.77 -5.25 23.65
N ALA A 500 3.83 -5.40 24.45
CA ALA A 500 4.94 -6.32 24.17
C ALA A 500 4.46 -7.77 24.00
N LYS A 501 3.49 -8.22 24.82
CA LYS A 501 2.90 -9.57 24.68
C LYS A 501 2.10 -9.71 23.40
N TYR A 502 1.32 -8.69 23.02
CA TYR A 502 0.56 -8.74 21.79
C TYR A 502 1.50 -8.86 20.59
N VAL A 503 2.54 -8.01 20.51
CA VAL A 503 3.52 -8.05 19.42
C VAL A 503 4.26 -9.37 19.39
N LYS A 504 4.79 -9.86 20.52
CA LYS A 504 5.47 -11.17 20.59
C LYS A 504 4.63 -12.32 20.02
N ASN A 505 3.33 -12.32 20.31
CA ASN A 505 2.44 -13.43 19.96
C ASN A 505 1.92 -13.38 18.52
N ASN A 506 1.96 -12.22 17.84
CA ASN A 506 1.28 -11.99 16.57
C ASN A 506 2.16 -11.39 15.45
N LEU A 507 3.31 -10.80 15.76
CA LEU A 507 4.30 -10.36 14.76
C LEU A 507 5.07 -11.59 14.24
N ASP A 508 5.31 -11.66 12.92
CA ASP A 508 6.08 -12.76 12.32
C ASP A 508 7.41 -12.96 13.06
N PRO A 509 7.76 -14.20 13.46
CA PRO A 509 8.98 -14.47 14.23
C PRO A 509 10.30 -14.10 13.53
N GLU A 510 10.29 -13.84 12.22
CA GLU A 510 11.47 -13.45 11.44
C GLU A 510 11.71 -11.93 11.43
N LEU A 511 10.73 -11.11 11.83
CA LEU A 511 10.84 -9.64 11.93
C LEU A 511 11.42 -9.16 13.26
N GLN A 512 12.19 -8.07 13.24
CA GLN A 512 12.64 -7.31 14.40
C GLN A 512 11.56 -6.31 14.85
N VAL A 513 11.74 -5.65 16.00
CA VAL A 513 10.82 -4.61 16.49
C VAL A 513 11.59 -3.49 17.20
N TYR A 514 11.45 -2.27 16.69
CA TYR A 514 12.09 -1.08 17.25
C TYR A 514 11.17 -0.42 18.28
N ILE A 515 11.68 -0.15 19.47
CA ILE A 515 10.92 0.42 20.60
C ILE A 515 11.54 1.73 21.06
N GLU A 516 10.79 2.82 20.89
CA GLU A 516 11.15 4.17 21.32
C GLU A 516 10.16 4.67 22.39
N TYR A 517 10.65 5.41 23.39
CA TYR A 517 9.78 6.07 24.37
C TYR A 517 9.38 7.49 23.91
N SER A 518 8.12 7.67 23.51
CA SER A 518 7.56 8.94 23.03
C SER A 518 8.28 9.49 21.79
N ASN A 519 7.87 10.68 21.32
CA ASN A 519 8.55 11.44 20.29
C ASN A 519 9.13 12.75 20.86
N GLU A 520 10.32 13.17 20.41
CA GLU A 520 10.96 14.47 20.68
C GLU A 520 10.82 15.06 22.10
N VAL A 521 11.08 14.31 23.17
CA VAL A 521 10.81 14.80 24.55
C VAL A 521 11.65 16.03 24.97
N TRP A 522 12.75 16.34 24.26
CA TRP A 522 13.50 17.59 24.42
C TRP A 522 12.70 18.83 23.97
N ASN A 523 11.76 18.65 23.06
CA ASN A 523 10.93 19.71 22.48
C ASN A 523 9.73 20.01 23.40
N ARG A 524 9.48 21.29 23.68
CA ARG A 524 8.34 21.77 24.52
C ARG A 524 7.18 22.35 23.69
N ASP A 525 7.30 22.31 22.36
CA ASP A 525 6.18 22.61 21.46
C ASP A 525 5.13 21.47 21.48
N PHE A 526 5.48 20.32 22.08
CA PHE A 526 4.59 19.21 22.38
C PHE A 526 4.41 19.00 23.90
N ASP A 527 3.23 18.55 24.32
CA ASP A 527 2.86 18.33 25.73
C ASP A 527 3.76 17.30 26.42
N GLN A 528 4.25 16.28 25.69
CA GLN A 528 5.15 15.27 26.28
C GLN A 528 6.42 15.87 26.87
N GLY A 529 6.97 16.94 26.27
CA GLY A 529 8.19 17.58 26.75
C GLY A 529 7.99 18.33 28.08
N TRP A 530 6.76 18.74 28.38
CA TRP A 530 6.40 19.27 29.69
C TRP A 530 6.15 18.14 30.69
N TRP A 531 5.37 17.13 30.32
CA TRP A 531 5.03 16.00 31.19
C TRP A 531 6.28 15.25 31.67
N VAL A 532 7.21 14.93 30.77
CA VAL A 532 8.48 14.25 31.06
C VAL A 532 9.37 15.10 31.98
N GLU A 533 9.26 16.43 31.90
CA GLU A 533 10.02 17.32 32.79
C GLU A 533 9.44 17.34 34.20
N ASP A 534 8.12 17.45 34.34
CA ASP A 534 7.47 17.41 35.65
C ASP A 534 7.80 16.10 36.38
N ARG A 535 7.74 14.96 35.69
CA ARG A 535 8.20 13.67 36.25
C ARG A 535 9.67 13.70 36.67
N GLY A 536 10.56 14.27 35.84
CA GLY A 536 11.98 14.41 36.15
C GLY A 536 12.28 15.35 37.32
N ILE A 537 11.52 16.44 37.47
CA ILE A 537 11.61 17.35 38.61
C ILE A 537 11.18 16.65 39.91
N GLU A 538 10.10 15.86 39.86
CA GLU A 538 9.61 15.06 40.98
C GLU A 538 10.61 13.97 41.40
N GLU A 539 11.08 13.15 40.46
CA GLU A 539 11.99 12.01 40.70
C GLU A 539 13.38 12.48 41.14
N PHE A 540 13.98 13.42 40.40
CA PHE A 540 15.34 13.90 40.65
C PHE A 540 15.37 15.18 41.48
N ALA A 541 14.42 15.36 42.41
CA ALA A 541 14.30 16.55 43.25
C ALA A 541 15.60 16.93 43.97
N ASP A 542 16.34 15.94 44.51
CA ASP A 542 17.62 16.11 45.21
C ASP A 542 18.83 16.33 44.28
N SER A 543 18.66 16.22 42.96
CA SER A 543 19.71 16.47 41.97
C SER A 543 19.95 17.96 41.74
N ASN A 544 21.22 18.36 41.64
CA ASN A 544 21.66 19.73 41.32
C ASN A 544 21.63 20.04 39.79
N VAL A 545 21.16 19.09 38.98
CA VAL A 545 20.93 19.28 37.53
C VAL A 545 19.75 20.23 37.34
N GLY A 546 19.80 21.10 36.33
CA GLY A 546 18.66 21.98 35.99
C GLY A 546 17.52 21.22 35.31
N ASP A 547 16.31 21.78 35.32
CA ASP A 547 15.06 21.11 34.94
C ASP A 547 15.13 20.40 33.57
N PHE A 548 15.69 21.04 32.53
CA PHE A 548 15.90 20.41 31.22
C PHE A 548 16.80 19.15 31.29
N GLY A 549 17.81 19.14 32.14
CA GLY A 549 18.64 17.96 32.37
C GLY A 549 17.88 16.87 33.12
N LYS A 550 17.06 17.23 34.12
CA LYS A 550 16.19 16.28 34.84
C LYS A 550 15.16 15.63 33.93
N ARG A 551 14.67 16.36 32.91
CA ARG A 551 13.82 15.80 31.85
C ARG A 551 14.54 14.70 31.07
N ILE A 552 15.76 14.95 30.60
CA ILE A 552 16.54 13.96 29.86
C ILE A 552 16.93 12.77 30.76
N ASP A 553 17.12 12.99 32.07
CA ASP A 553 17.36 11.92 33.05
C ASP A 553 16.11 11.03 33.21
N TRP A 554 14.91 11.61 33.22
CA TRP A 554 13.65 10.85 33.25
C TRP A 554 13.43 10.08 31.96
N TYR A 555 13.67 10.73 30.82
CA TYR A 555 13.62 10.08 29.50
C TYR A 555 14.53 8.85 29.46
N SER A 556 15.82 9.01 29.77
CA SER A 556 16.79 7.91 29.87
C SER A 556 16.29 6.75 30.72
N LYS A 557 15.90 7.04 31.97
CA LYS A 557 15.39 6.04 32.91
C LYS A 557 14.18 5.29 32.33
N ARG A 558 13.20 6.01 31.78
CA ARG A 558 11.95 5.41 31.31
C ARG A 558 12.10 4.63 29.99
N THR A 559 12.95 5.08 29.08
CA THR A 559 13.31 4.32 27.87
C THR A 559 13.91 2.97 28.24
N VAL A 560 14.84 2.94 29.21
CA VAL A 560 15.45 1.69 29.69
C VAL A 560 14.45 0.80 30.42
N GLU A 561 13.59 1.35 31.29
CA GLU A 561 12.52 0.58 31.94
C GLU A 561 11.61 -0.10 30.90
N ILE A 562 11.25 0.61 29.82
CA ILE A 562 10.46 0.08 28.71
C ILE A 562 11.21 -1.04 27.99
N ALA A 563 12.45 -0.81 27.56
CA ALA A 563 13.25 -1.82 26.89
C ALA A 563 13.37 -3.11 27.72
N GLN A 564 13.68 -3.01 29.02
CA GLN A 564 13.75 -4.16 29.92
C GLN A 564 12.41 -4.88 30.13
N MET A 565 11.26 -4.19 30.02
CA MET A 565 9.95 -4.85 30.02
C MET A 565 9.71 -5.66 28.74
N TRP A 566 10.13 -5.14 27.58
CA TRP A 566 10.06 -5.86 26.30
C TRP A 566 11.01 -7.05 26.28
N ASP A 567 12.27 -6.87 26.66
CA ASP A 567 13.30 -7.91 26.81
C ASP A 567 12.80 -9.09 27.65
N LYS A 568 12.11 -8.79 28.76
CA LYS A 568 11.53 -9.78 29.68
C LYS A 568 10.30 -10.51 29.11
N VAL A 569 9.56 -9.90 28.19
CA VAL A 569 8.43 -10.55 27.51
C VAL A 569 8.94 -11.42 26.36
N PHE A 570 9.93 -10.93 25.61
CA PHE A 570 10.56 -11.65 24.50
C PHE A 570 11.46 -12.79 24.98
N ASP A 571 12.13 -12.68 26.12
CA ASP A 571 12.85 -13.78 26.79
C ASP A 571 13.90 -14.45 25.87
N GLU A 572 13.65 -15.68 25.39
CA GLU A 572 14.51 -16.35 24.40
C GLU A 572 14.60 -15.59 23.07
N ASP A 573 13.56 -14.84 22.70
CA ASP A 573 13.44 -14.08 21.45
C ASP A 573 13.97 -12.64 21.54
N LYS A 574 14.57 -12.25 22.68
CA LYS A 574 14.85 -10.83 22.99
C LYS A 574 15.76 -10.11 22.00
N ALA A 575 16.60 -10.83 21.27
CA ALA A 575 17.45 -10.28 20.20
C ALA A 575 16.66 -9.71 18.99
N ARG A 576 15.33 -9.89 18.96
CA ARG A 576 14.43 -9.23 18.01
C ARG A 576 14.01 -7.82 18.45
N VAL A 577 14.13 -7.49 19.74
CA VAL A 577 13.79 -6.17 20.27
C VAL A 577 15.00 -5.25 20.09
N ILE A 578 14.78 -4.10 19.46
CA ILE A 578 15.78 -3.04 19.28
C ILE A 578 15.35 -1.85 20.14
N GLY A 579 16.00 -1.67 21.29
CA GLY A 579 15.73 -0.54 22.17
C GLY A 579 16.37 0.75 21.65
N VAL A 580 15.53 1.75 21.32
CA VAL A 580 15.98 2.99 20.67
C VAL A 580 16.06 4.15 21.67
N MET A 581 17.22 4.81 21.71
CA MET A 581 17.42 6.05 22.46
C MET A 581 17.66 7.25 21.54
N SER A 582 16.68 8.13 21.46
CA SER A 582 16.65 9.24 20.51
C SER A 582 17.26 10.55 21.05
N GLY A 583 17.67 11.44 20.15
CA GLY A 583 18.13 12.79 20.48
C GLY A 583 18.00 13.80 19.35
N GLN A 584 18.12 15.07 19.72
CA GLN A 584 18.04 16.20 18.80
C GLN A 584 19.33 16.32 17.98
N ALA A 585 19.25 16.27 16.64
CA ALA A 585 20.41 16.35 15.75
C ALA A 585 21.28 17.61 15.99
N ALA A 586 20.64 18.78 16.03
CA ALA A 586 21.31 20.05 16.29
C ALA A 586 21.92 20.18 17.71
N ASN A 587 21.56 19.29 18.63
CA ASN A 587 22.02 19.31 20.03
C ASN A 587 22.24 17.89 20.58
N SER A 588 23.32 17.25 20.12
CA SER A 588 23.73 15.90 20.55
C SER A 588 23.99 15.73 22.05
N TRP A 589 24.00 16.81 22.84
CA TRP A 589 23.97 16.72 24.30
C TRP A 589 22.72 15.99 24.82
N THR A 590 21.60 16.05 24.10
CA THR A 590 20.35 15.38 24.48
C THR A 590 20.52 13.86 24.52
N ALA A 591 20.88 13.21 23.40
CA ALA A 591 21.20 11.78 23.39
C ALA A 591 22.39 11.44 24.29
N LYS A 592 23.47 12.23 24.23
CA LYS A 592 24.66 12.01 25.04
C LYS A 592 24.35 11.95 26.55
N ARG A 593 23.52 12.88 27.05
CA ARG A 593 23.09 12.87 28.46
C ARG A 593 22.21 11.66 28.76
N ALA A 594 21.34 11.27 27.83
CA ALA A 594 20.48 10.12 28.03
C ALA A 594 21.28 8.81 28.17
N LEU A 595 22.34 8.64 27.39
CA LEU A 595 23.25 7.48 27.46
C LEU A 595 24.22 7.52 28.66
N GLU A 596 24.78 8.69 28.99
CA GLU A 596 25.82 8.82 30.04
C GLU A 596 25.29 8.93 31.48
N TYR A 597 23.98 9.13 31.71
CA TYR A 597 23.46 9.38 33.07
C TYR A 597 23.08 8.11 33.83
N HIS A 598 23.76 7.85 34.94
CA HIS A 598 23.51 6.70 35.80
C HIS A 598 22.43 6.99 36.85
N TRP A 599 21.28 6.32 36.72
CA TRP A 599 20.16 6.35 37.68
C TRP A 599 20.18 5.16 38.68
N ALA A 600 21.01 4.15 38.44
CA ALA A 600 21.24 3.01 39.34
C ALA A 600 22.57 3.16 40.12
N GLU A 601 22.67 2.56 41.32
CA GLU A 601 23.89 2.63 42.17
C GLU A 601 25.09 1.86 41.58
N ASP A 602 24.84 0.78 40.83
CA ASP A 602 25.82 0.03 40.03
C ASP A 602 25.45 0.19 38.54
N PRO A 603 26.21 0.96 37.73
CA PRO A 603 25.85 1.23 36.33
C PRO A 603 26.22 0.05 35.42
N LEU A 604 25.22 -0.46 34.71
CA LEU A 604 25.34 -1.47 33.65
C LEU A 604 25.74 -0.84 32.29
N SER A 605 26.11 -1.66 31.30
CA SER A 605 26.29 -1.20 29.90
C SER A 605 24.95 -0.93 29.21
N SER A 606 24.99 -0.22 28.08
CA SER A 606 23.84 -0.02 27.17
C SER A 606 23.15 -1.34 26.81
N SER A 607 23.93 -2.34 26.41
CA SER A 607 23.47 -3.70 26.09
C SER A 607 22.90 -4.48 27.28
N GLU A 608 23.31 -4.18 28.51
CA GLU A 608 22.71 -4.75 29.73
C GLU A 608 21.40 -4.02 30.13
N TYR A 609 21.16 -2.84 29.57
CA TYR A 609 19.90 -2.09 29.69
C TYR A 609 18.90 -2.36 28.55
N GLY A 610 19.28 -3.12 27.52
CA GLY A 610 18.46 -3.35 26.33
C GLY A 610 18.34 -2.12 25.43
N ILE A 611 19.39 -1.30 25.36
CA ILE A 611 19.50 -0.21 24.39
C ILE A 611 20.52 -0.63 23.34
N ASP A 612 20.06 -0.70 22.10
CA ASP A 612 20.79 -1.27 20.97
C ASP A 612 21.09 -0.22 19.90
N ALA A 613 20.24 0.82 19.78
CA ALA A 613 20.40 1.87 18.79
C ALA A 613 20.26 3.30 19.37
N ILE A 614 20.99 4.25 18.77
CA ILE A 614 20.83 5.69 18.98
C ILE A 614 20.16 6.32 17.75
N ALA A 615 19.11 7.12 17.97
CA ALA A 615 18.34 7.75 16.89
C ALA A 615 18.41 9.29 16.88
N PHE A 616 18.34 9.90 15.70
CA PHE A 616 18.31 11.36 15.51
C PHE A 616 17.64 11.74 14.18
N ALA A 617 17.36 13.02 13.94
CA ALA A 617 16.82 13.52 12.66
C ALA A 617 17.76 14.50 11.93
N PRO A 618 18.64 14.03 11.02
CA PRO A 618 19.63 14.85 10.30
C PRO A 618 19.03 15.66 9.14
N TYR A 619 18.00 16.46 9.40
CA TYR A 619 17.31 17.26 8.38
C TYR A 619 18.20 18.24 7.61
N PHE A 620 17.93 18.38 6.31
CA PHE A 620 18.41 19.52 5.51
C PHE A 620 17.27 20.49 5.16
N GLY A 621 17.60 21.71 4.73
CA GLY A 621 16.67 22.78 4.37
C GLY A 621 16.03 23.54 5.55
N SER A 622 16.02 22.97 6.77
CA SER A 622 15.28 23.49 7.93
C SER A 622 15.54 24.98 8.27
N TYR A 623 16.77 25.49 8.09
CA TYR A 623 17.05 26.89 8.40
C TYR A 623 16.47 27.88 7.40
N LEU A 624 16.21 27.49 6.15
CA LEU A 624 15.70 28.35 5.09
C LEU A 624 14.30 28.90 5.42
N GLY A 625 13.53 28.16 6.22
CA GLY A 625 12.21 28.59 6.70
C GLY A 625 12.20 29.73 7.73
N LYS A 626 13.35 30.25 8.17
CA LYS A 626 13.42 31.22 9.27
C LYS A 626 13.15 32.64 8.79
N SER A 627 12.39 33.41 9.57
CA SER A 627 12.05 34.83 9.30
C SER A 627 13.25 35.78 9.17
N ILE A 628 14.46 35.36 9.56
CA ILE A 628 15.70 36.12 9.30
C ILE A 628 16.17 36.06 7.84
N TYR A 629 15.72 35.06 7.06
CA TYR A 629 16.08 34.87 5.65
C TYR A 629 14.93 35.13 4.68
N GLU A 630 13.70 35.29 5.20
CA GLU A 630 12.46 35.45 4.43
C GLU A 630 12.61 36.45 3.27
N ALA A 631 13.06 37.67 3.55
CA ALA A 631 13.17 38.73 2.53
C ALA A 631 14.24 38.45 1.45
N GLU A 632 15.28 37.67 1.76
CA GLU A 632 16.32 37.32 0.79
C GLU A 632 15.85 36.16 -0.08
N ILE A 633 15.27 35.11 0.51
CA ILE A 633 14.70 33.96 -0.20
C ILE A 633 13.50 34.37 -1.08
N GLU A 634 12.64 35.27 -0.58
CA GLU A 634 11.56 35.84 -1.40
C GLU A 634 12.12 36.57 -2.62
N SER A 635 13.25 37.27 -2.50
CA SER A 635 13.90 37.94 -3.64
C SER A 635 14.45 36.97 -4.69
N TRP A 636 14.76 35.71 -4.32
CA TRP A 636 15.19 34.69 -5.28
C TRP A 636 14.04 34.31 -6.23
N THR A 637 12.78 34.42 -5.77
CA THR A 637 11.60 34.14 -6.60
C THR A 637 11.37 35.14 -7.74
N GLU A 638 12.15 36.23 -7.79
CA GLU A 638 12.18 37.17 -8.92
C GLU A 638 13.11 36.72 -10.07
N ASP A 639 13.95 35.69 -9.88
CA ASP A 639 14.80 35.12 -10.93
C ASP A 639 13.97 34.36 -11.99
N SER A 640 14.55 34.16 -13.18
CA SER A 640 13.83 33.61 -14.35
C SER A 640 13.37 32.16 -14.22
N ASP A 641 13.93 31.42 -13.27
CA ASP A 641 13.62 30.04 -12.90
C ASP A 641 12.74 29.95 -11.65
N GLY A 642 12.31 31.09 -11.08
CA GLY A 642 11.59 31.16 -9.81
C GLY A 642 12.49 30.98 -8.57
N GLY A 643 13.81 31.02 -8.71
CA GLY A 643 14.77 30.95 -7.59
C GLY A 643 15.23 29.54 -7.20
N LEU A 644 14.96 28.54 -8.02
CA LEU A 644 15.34 27.15 -7.79
C LEU A 644 16.87 26.97 -7.80
N ASP A 645 17.57 27.57 -8.76
CA ASP A 645 19.04 27.49 -8.89
C ASP A 645 19.73 27.96 -7.61
N LYS A 646 19.31 29.10 -7.05
CA LYS A 646 19.82 29.62 -5.76
C LYS A 646 19.44 28.72 -4.60
N LEU A 647 18.23 28.18 -4.57
CA LEU A 647 17.82 27.24 -3.53
C LEU A 647 18.70 25.98 -3.53
N PHE A 648 18.92 25.37 -4.70
CA PHE A 648 19.78 24.20 -4.84
C PHE A 648 21.27 24.53 -4.61
N GLU A 649 21.75 25.73 -4.96
CA GLU A 649 23.10 26.20 -4.59
C GLU A 649 23.26 26.34 -3.07
N GLU A 650 22.27 26.91 -2.37
CA GLU A 650 22.30 27.08 -0.91
C GLU A 650 22.14 25.73 -0.17
N LEU A 651 21.37 24.78 -0.71
CA LEU A 651 21.26 23.43 -0.16
C LEU A 651 22.58 22.66 -0.23
N ASN A 652 23.23 22.65 -1.40
CA ASN A 652 24.45 21.89 -1.66
C ASN A 652 25.72 22.57 -1.13
N THR A 653 25.91 23.85 -1.44
CA THR A 653 27.17 24.57 -1.22
C THR A 653 27.07 25.76 -0.26
N GLY A 654 25.89 26.35 -0.12
CA GLY A 654 25.62 27.45 0.80
C GLY A 654 26.34 28.76 0.48
N GLY A 655 26.18 29.71 1.41
CA GLY A 655 26.88 30.99 1.36
C GLY A 655 26.15 32.10 0.60
N LEU A 656 24.90 31.86 0.17
CA LEU A 656 24.01 32.90 -0.33
C LEU A 656 23.38 33.71 0.81
N LEU A 657 23.20 33.10 1.98
CA LEU A 657 22.56 33.72 3.15
C LEU A 657 23.59 34.16 4.22
N GLU A 658 23.47 35.41 4.71
CA GLU A 658 24.29 35.94 5.82
C GLU A 658 23.94 35.23 7.14
N ASP A 659 24.95 34.92 7.98
CA ASP A 659 24.80 34.14 9.24
C ASP A 659 24.16 32.74 9.09
N ALA A 660 24.02 32.21 7.86
CA ALA A 660 23.67 30.81 7.59
C ALA A 660 24.91 29.88 7.61
N PRO A 661 24.74 28.54 7.57
CA PRO A 661 25.84 27.60 7.42
C PRO A 661 26.62 27.84 6.11
N PRO A 662 27.91 28.23 6.15
CA PRO A 662 28.65 28.70 4.98
C PRO A 662 29.13 27.58 4.04
N SER A 663 28.59 26.37 4.19
CA SER A 663 28.88 25.19 3.36
C SER A 663 27.60 24.45 2.98
N GLY A 664 26.46 25.12 3.11
CA GLY A 664 25.15 24.62 2.71
C GLY A 664 24.48 23.74 3.76
N SER A 665 23.24 23.36 3.45
CA SER A 665 22.42 22.61 4.38
C SER A 665 22.75 21.12 4.46
N LEU A 666 23.22 20.50 3.38
CA LEU A 666 23.66 19.11 3.39
C LEU A 666 24.89 18.93 4.30
N GLN A 667 25.91 19.78 4.14
CA GLN A 667 27.10 19.73 4.99
C GLN A 667 26.79 19.99 6.48
N GLN A 668 25.76 20.78 6.80
CA GLN A 668 25.28 20.95 8.18
C GLN A 668 24.67 19.66 8.73
N SER A 669 23.87 18.94 7.93
CA SER A 669 23.31 17.63 8.30
C SER A 669 24.43 16.61 8.52
N TYR A 670 25.36 16.46 7.57
CA TYR A 670 26.49 15.53 7.68
C TYR A 670 27.35 15.79 8.94
N TYR A 671 27.56 17.06 9.31
CA TYR A 671 28.26 17.43 10.56
C TYR A 671 27.49 17.07 11.85
N TRP A 672 26.17 16.94 11.80
CA TRP A 672 25.40 16.35 12.90
C TRP A 672 25.54 14.83 12.90
N THR A 673 25.45 14.18 11.74
CA THR A 673 25.68 12.73 11.58
C THR A 673 27.02 12.31 12.15
N GLU A 674 28.14 12.94 11.74
CA GLU A 674 29.48 12.66 12.29
C GLU A 674 29.52 12.67 13.83
N LYS A 675 28.78 13.56 14.51
CA LYS A 675 28.74 13.61 15.98
C LYS A 675 27.98 12.44 16.59
N TYR A 676 26.94 11.98 15.90
CA TYR A 676 26.15 10.83 16.33
C TYR A 676 26.90 9.53 16.03
N THR A 677 27.61 9.39 14.90
CA THR A 677 28.55 8.28 14.63
C THR A 677 29.59 8.15 15.74
N ASN A 678 30.27 9.25 16.09
CA ASN A 678 31.24 9.25 17.20
C ASN A 678 30.64 8.95 18.58
N LEU A 679 29.30 9.05 18.74
CA LEU A 679 28.59 8.73 19.98
C LEU A 679 28.13 7.26 19.97
N ALA A 680 27.66 6.75 18.83
CA ALA A 680 27.36 5.34 18.59
C ALA A 680 28.62 4.46 18.79
N ASP A 681 29.71 4.79 18.09
CA ASP A 681 31.04 4.16 18.21
C ASP A 681 31.56 4.09 19.66
N LEU A 682 31.23 5.10 20.48
CA LEU A 682 31.67 5.19 21.88
C LEU A 682 30.90 4.23 22.80
N HIS A 683 29.68 3.88 22.42
CA HIS A 683 28.73 3.08 23.22
C HIS A 683 28.44 1.68 22.65
N ASP A 684 29.03 1.33 21.50
CA ASP A 684 28.85 0.04 20.80
C ASP A 684 27.35 -0.17 20.46
N LEU A 685 26.78 0.83 19.75
CA LEU A 685 25.37 0.92 19.36
C LEU A 685 25.23 1.13 17.86
N ASP A 686 24.13 0.68 17.29
CA ASP A 686 23.72 1.01 15.92
C ASP A 686 23.32 2.50 15.83
N LEU A 687 23.62 3.16 14.71
CA LEU A 687 23.22 4.53 14.45
C LEU A 687 22.06 4.54 13.44
N ILE A 688 20.89 5.01 13.88
CA ILE A 688 19.70 5.09 13.03
C ILE A 688 19.15 6.51 12.96
N THR A 689 18.29 6.80 11.98
CA THR A 689 17.50 8.05 11.98
C THR A 689 16.03 7.74 12.23
N TYR A 690 15.36 8.58 13.02
CA TYR A 690 13.90 8.48 13.20
C TYR A 690 13.13 9.22 12.10
N GLU A 691 13.74 10.27 11.53
CA GLU A 691 13.26 11.04 10.38
C GLU A 691 14.47 11.58 9.57
N SER A 692 14.47 11.39 8.25
CA SER A 692 15.53 11.78 7.30
C SER A 692 14.96 12.52 6.09
N GLY A 693 15.80 13.36 5.47
CA GLY A 693 15.50 14.07 4.23
C GLY A 693 15.29 15.59 4.40
N GLN A 694 14.50 16.15 3.50
CA GLN A 694 14.27 17.60 3.39
C GLN A 694 13.26 18.12 4.43
N HIS A 695 13.47 19.34 4.92
CA HIS A 695 12.59 20.04 5.86
C HIS A 695 12.37 21.52 5.45
N LEU A 696 12.11 21.74 4.17
CA LEU A 696 11.72 22.99 3.54
C LEU A 696 10.26 23.33 3.90
N ARG A 697 10.08 24.23 4.87
CA ARG A 697 8.80 24.84 5.25
C ARG A 697 9.04 26.19 5.89
N GLY A 698 8.08 27.10 5.84
CA GLY A 698 8.13 28.33 6.62
C GLY A 698 7.97 28.09 8.12
N ASN A 699 8.62 28.90 8.95
CA ASN A 699 8.55 28.86 10.40
C ASN A 699 8.31 30.25 11.01
N ASN A 700 7.47 30.33 12.04
CA ASN A 700 7.16 31.55 12.80
C ASN A 700 6.53 32.68 11.96
N GLY A 701 5.62 32.32 11.05
CA GLY A 701 4.87 33.22 10.17
C GLY A 701 5.33 33.20 8.71
N VAL A 702 6.54 32.69 8.42
CA VAL A 702 7.04 32.55 7.02
C VAL A 702 6.20 31.54 6.23
N GLU A 703 5.52 30.62 6.91
CA GLU A 703 4.53 29.71 6.32
C GLU A 703 3.36 30.45 5.64
N ASP A 704 3.05 31.69 6.02
CA ASP A 704 2.04 32.49 5.31
C ASP A 704 2.60 33.24 4.08
N ASN A 705 3.91 33.12 3.79
CA ASN A 705 4.52 33.64 2.56
C ASN A 705 4.31 32.64 1.41
N GLN A 706 3.38 32.98 0.50
CA GLN A 706 3.03 32.13 -0.63
C GLN A 706 4.18 31.98 -1.65
N SER A 707 5.02 33.00 -1.84
CA SER A 707 6.15 32.94 -2.80
C SER A 707 7.18 31.90 -2.34
N ILE A 708 7.53 31.92 -1.05
CA ILE A 708 8.46 30.94 -0.45
C ILE A 708 7.82 29.55 -0.39
N THR A 709 6.53 29.47 -0.06
CA THR A 709 5.79 28.19 -0.10
C THR A 709 5.86 27.57 -1.50
N ASN A 710 5.56 28.35 -2.55
CA ASN A 710 5.61 27.90 -3.94
C ASN A 710 7.03 27.46 -4.34
N LEU A 711 8.07 28.21 -3.96
CA LEU A 711 9.47 27.82 -4.20
C LEU A 711 9.77 26.46 -3.56
N PHE A 712 9.40 26.24 -2.30
CA PHE A 712 9.64 24.98 -1.60
C PHE A 712 8.81 23.80 -2.13
N THR A 713 7.56 24.03 -2.58
CA THR A 713 6.75 22.97 -3.22
C THR A 713 7.30 22.60 -4.60
N THR A 714 7.66 23.59 -5.43
CA THR A 714 8.25 23.35 -6.76
C THR A 714 9.60 22.65 -6.63
N ALA A 715 10.44 23.03 -5.67
CA ALA A 715 11.72 22.37 -5.42
C ALA A 715 11.58 20.90 -5.02
N ASN A 716 10.47 20.48 -4.41
CA ASN A 716 10.20 19.07 -4.10
C ASN A 716 9.71 18.26 -5.33
N LYS A 717 9.32 18.94 -6.42
CA LYS A 717 8.91 18.35 -7.71
C LYS A 717 10.04 18.36 -8.74
N ASP A 718 11.06 19.18 -8.53
CA ASP A 718 12.24 19.28 -9.38
C ASP A 718 13.14 18.03 -9.29
N PRO A 719 13.60 17.45 -10.42
CA PRO A 719 14.55 16.33 -10.46
C PRO A 719 15.79 16.48 -9.58
N ARG A 720 16.30 17.71 -9.38
CA ARG A 720 17.46 17.98 -8.52
C ARG A 720 17.23 17.62 -7.05
N MET A 721 15.97 17.49 -6.62
CA MET A 721 15.65 16.93 -5.30
C MET A 721 15.92 15.43 -5.24
N GLY A 722 15.72 14.69 -6.34
CA GLY A 722 16.11 13.29 -6.44
C GLY A 722 17.63 13.11 -6.37
N GLU A 723 18.38 13.93 -7.12
CA GLU A 723 19.85 13.99 -7.01
C GLU A 723 20.32 14.21 -5.56
N ILE A 724 19.76 15.23 -4.89
CA ILE A 724 20.06 15.51 -3.48
C ILE A 724 19.68 14.33 -2.58
N TYR A 725 18.53 13.67 -2.80
CA TYR A 725 18.15 12.50 -2.00
C TYR A 725 19.15 11.34 -2.19
N GLN A 726 19.65 11.11 -3.40
CA GLN A 726 20.61 10.05 -3.65
C GLN A 726 21.95 10.34 -2.97
N GLU A 727 22.47 11.57 -3.10
CA GLU A 727 23.69 11.99 -2.40
C GLU A 727 23.52 11.90 -0.89
N TYR A 728 22.42 12.43 -0.35
CA TYR A 728 22.17 12.53 1.07
C TYR A 728 22.07 11.16 1.74
N PHE A 729 21.19 10.27 1.26
CA PHE A 729 21.03 8.95 1.86
C PHE A 729 22.28 8.07 1.64
N GLY A 730 22.94 8.17 0.48
CA GLY A 730 24.23 7.52 0.25
C GLY A 730 25.32 7.98 1.23
N THR A 731 25.41 9.29 1.47
CA THR A 731 26.39 9.89 2.40
C THR A 731 26.08 9.53 3.86
N LEU A 732 24.80 9.45 4.27
CA LEU A 732 24.45 8.97 5.61
C LEU A 732 24.96 7.54 5.84
N ASN A 733 24.77 6.64 4.88
CA ASN A 733 25.30 5.28 4.93
C ASN A 733 26.85 5.26 4.94
N GLU A 734 27.53 6.09 4.14
CA GLU A 734 29.00 6.23 4.20
C GLU A 734 29.52 6.75 5.55
N LEU A 735 28.71 7.54 6.27
CA LEU A 735 28.99 8.03 7.62
C LEU A 735 28.61 7.04 8.73
N GLY A 736 28.18 5.82 8.37
CA GLY A 736 27.85 4.75 9.31
C GLY A 736 26.47 4.89 9.95
N VAL A 737 25.46 5.34 9.19
CA VAL A 737 24.04 5.19 9.57
C VAL A 737 23.52 3.85 9.06
N ASP A 738 23.14 2.96 9.98
CA ASP A 738 22.70 1.59 9.71
C ASP A 738 21.26 1.51 9.17
N LEU A 739 20.38 2.43 9.56
CA LEU A 739 19.01 2.57 9.06
C LEU A 739 18.61 4.04 8.97
N SER A 740 18.14 4.48 7.79
CA SER A 740 17.58 5.83 7.62
C SER A 740 16.07 5.79 7.38
N VAL A 741 15.27 6.38 8.29
CA VAL A 741 13.81 6.45 8.13
C VAL A 741 13.43 7.76 7.43
N ASN A 742 12.92 7.69 6.21
CA ASN A 742 12.38 8.85 5.47
C ASN A 742 11.25 9.57 6.24
N TYR A 743 11.16 10.91 6.09
CA TYR A 743 10.22 11.74 6.85
C TYR A 743 8.80 11.18 6.86
N THR A 744 8.18 10.95 5.69
CA THR A 744 6.85 10.30 5.58
C THR A 744 6.61 9.79 4.17
N ASP A 745 5.78 8.76 4.06
CA ASP A 745 5.35 8.11 2.83
C ASP A 745 4.48 9.00 1.91
N VAL A 746 3.20 9.21 2.22
CA VAL A 746 2.22 9.84 1.32
C VAL A 746 1.55 11.01 2.04
N SER A 747 1.90 12.23 1.65
CA SER A 747 1.42 13.47 2.27
C SER A 747 1.50 14.65 1.30
N GLY A 748 0.36 15.23 0.96
CA GLY A 748 0.24 16.37 0.05
C GLY A 748 1.04 17.60 0.50
N TYR A 749 1.69 18.27 -0.45
CA TYR A 749 2.53 19.43 -0.17
C TYR A 749 1.70 20.68 0.10
N ASN A 750 2.05 21.41 1.14
CA ASN A 750 1.34 22.63 1.53
C ASN A 750 2.25 23.54 2.38
N LYS A 751 1.71 24.69 2.80
CA LYS A 751 2.48 25.70 3.56
C LYS A 751 3.06 25.22 4.90
N TRP A 752 2.49 24.16 5.48
CA TRP A 752 3.00 23.55 6.72
C TRP A 752 4.18 22.63 6.44
N GLY A 753 4.32 22.08 5.23
CA GLY A 753 5.45 21.29 4.77
C GLY A 753 5.20 20.48 3.49
N SER A 754 6.29 20.06 2.85
CA SER A 754 6.29 19.32 1.56
C SER A 754 6.94 17.93 1.71
N TRP A 755 6.69 17.26 2.83
CA TRP A 755 7.55 16.15 3.26
C TRP A 755 7.35 14.84 2.51
N GLY A 756 6.11 14.46 2.19
CA GLY A 756 5.76 13.14 1.62
C GLY A 756 6.64 12.72 0.45
N ALA A 757 7.07 11.46 0.41
CA ALA A 757 7.71 10.91 -0.78
C ALA A 757 6.76 11.00 -1.98
N LEU A 758 5.46 10.84 -1.75
CA LEU A 758 4.37 11.10 -2.69
C LEU A 758 3.39 12.13 -2.07
N GLU A 759 2.67 12.87 -2.92
CA GLU A 759 1.65 13.84 -2.51
C GLU A 759 0.27 13.18 -2.31
N HIS A 760 -0.03 12.11 -3.05
CA HIS A 760 -1.32 11.41 -3.01
C HIS A 760 -1.19 9.94 -3.46
N ILE A 761 -2.13 9.08 -3.05
CA ILE A 761 -1.98 7.61 -3.15
C ILE A 761 -1.87 7.09 -4.59
N ASN A 762 -2.57 7.70 -5.53
CA ASN A 762 -2.54 7.35 -6.95
C ASN A 762 -1.34 7.97 -7.70
N GLN A 763 -0.40 8.63 -7.01
CA GLN A 763 0.86 9.06 -7.62
C GLN A 763 1.79 7.85 -7.78
N SER A 764 2.24 7.57 -9.01
CA SER A 764 3.11 6.43 -9.31
C SER A 764 4.58 6.69 -8.96
N ASN A 765 5.00 7.95 -9.03
CA ASN A 765 6.41 8.34 -9.06
C ASN A 765 6.62 9.79 -8.55
N SER A 766 7.80 10.07 -8.02
CA SER A 766 8.29 11.43 -7.74
C SER A 766 9.82 11.43 -7.66
N PRO A 767 10.52 12.57 -7.79
CA PRO A 767 11.98 12.61 -7.66
C PRO A 767 12.50 12.00 -6.34
N LYS A 768 11.75 12.19 -5.23
CA LYS A 768 12.09 11.60 -3.93
C LYS A 768 11.76 10.11 -3.88
N TYR A 769 10.54 9.73 -4.27
CA TYR A 769 10.08 8.34 -4.18
C TYR A 769 10.89 7.41 -5.08
N ASN A 770 11.22 7.83 -6.30
CA ASN A 770 11.98 7.03 -7.26
C ASN A 770 13.39 6.70 -6.75
N VAL A 771 14.00 7.63 -6.00
CA VAL A 771 15.31 7.46 -5.38
C VAL A 771 15.23 6.67 -4.07
N LEU A 772 14.24 6.90 -3.22
CA LEU A 772 14.01 6.08 -2.04
C LEU A 772 13.81 4.61 -2.43
N LYS A 773 12.97 4.35 -3.44
CA LYS A 773 12.73 3.03 -4.04
C LYS A 773 13.94 2.46 -4.79
N SER A 774 14.96 3.25 -5.16
CA SER A 774 16.21 2.74 -5.74
C SER A 774 17.33 2.53 -4.73
N LEU A 775 17.07 2.87 -3.46
CA LEU A 775 18.01 2.74 -2.36
C LEU A 775 17.72 1.55 -1.43
N THR A 776 16.50 1.02 -1.36
CA THR A 776 16.14 -0.04 -0.39
C THR A 776 16.75 -1.41 -0.73
N ALA A 777 16.63 -2.40 0.16
CA ALA A 777 16.99 -3.78 -0.17
C ALA A 777 15.99 -4.49 -1.12
N ASN A 778 14.82 -3.90 -1.34
CA ASN A 778 13.66 -4.53 -1.99
C ASN A 778 13.50 -4.15 -3.49
N ASN A 779 14.47 -3.46 -4.09
CA ASN A 779 14.32 -2.72 -5.36
C ASN A 779 14.14 -3.56 -6.64
N ASN A 780 14.22 -4.90 -6.57
CA ASN A 780 14.15 -5.73 -7.77
C ASN A 780 12.70 -5.82 -8.29
N ASN A 781 12.32 -4.87 -9.15
CA ASN A 781 11.06 -4.82 -9.92
C ASN A 781 9.75 -4.58 -9.17
N ASN A 782 9.74 -4.07 -7.92
CA ASN A 782 8.53 -3.94 -7.08
C ASN A 782 7.83 -5.27 -6.72
N ASN A 783 8.37 -6.41 -7.15
CA ASN A 783 7.87 -7.73 -6.80
C ASN A 783 8.91 -8.43 -5.91
N LEU A 784 8.52 -8.78 -4.68
CA LEU A 784 9.35 -9.58 -3.78
C LEU A 784 8.95 -11.04 -3.91
N PRO A 785 9.88 -12.00 -3.76
CA PRO A 785 9.47 -13.38 -3.65
C PRO A 785 8.50 -13.57 -2.46
N PRO A 786 7.38 -14.29 -2.64
CA PRO A 786 6.38 -14.50 -1.59
C PRO A 786 7.04 -15.08 -0.35
N ARG A 787 6.93 -14.44 0.82
CA ARG A 787 7.57 -14.93 2.05
C ARG A 787 6.73 -16.04 2.68
N LEU A 788 7.31 -17.23 2.81
CA LEU A 788 6.73 -18.33 3.59
C LEU A 788 6.97 -18.10 5.08
N GLY A 789 5.91 -17.99 5.89
CA GLY A 789 5.99 -17.90 7.34
C GLY A 789 6.40 -19.23 8.01
N LYS A 790 6.17 -19.35 9.32
CA LYS A 790 6.51 -20.56 10.09
C LYS A 790 5.71 -21.78 9.60
N ILE A 791 6.40 -22.89 9.32
CA ILE A 791 5.75 -24.17 9.06
C ILE A 791 5.24 -24.79 10.36
N ASN A 792 3.94 -25.14 10.39
CA ASN A 792 3.37 -26.02 11.40
C ASN A 792 3.11 -27.41 10.80
N THR A 793 3.32 -28.45 11.60
CA THR A 793 3.06 -29.84 11.20
C THR A 793 2.41 -30.62 12.34
N ASN A 794 1.85 -31.79 12.03
CA ASN A 794 1.41 -32.77 13.04
C ASN A 794 2.51 -33.75 13.47
N LEU A 795 3.80 -33.43 13.21
CA LEU A 795 4.91 -34.24 13.68
C LEU A 795 5.11 -34.09 15.20
N SER A 796 5.71 -35.10 15.80
CA SER A 796 6.30 -34.98 17.14
C SER A 796 7.47 -33.98 17.12
N ASN A 797 7.88 -33.46 18.30
CA ASN A 797 9.00 -32.53 18.45
C ASN A 797 10.34 -33.05 17.86
N LEU A 798 10.45 -34.36 17.59
CA LEU A 798 11.61 -35.02 16.99
C LEU A 798 11.49 -35.20 15.46
N GLY A 799 10.42 -34.72 14.82
CA GLY A 799 10.17 -34.88 13.38
C GLY A 799 9.74 -36.30 12.97
N ILE A 800 9.27 -37.13 13.90
CA ILE A 800 8.98 -38.55 13.68
C ILE A 800 7.48 -38.79 13.48
N MET A 801 7.14 -39.67 12.52
CA MET A 801 5.80 -40.22 12.27
C MET A 801 5.84 -41.73 11.96
N VAL A 802 4.67 -42.36 11.74
CA VAL A 802 4.54 -43.80 11.45
C VAL A 802 4.18 -44.02 9.98
N GLU A 803 4.76 -45.06 9.36
CA GLU A 803 4.41 -45.56 8.03
C GLU A 803 2.88 -45.75 7.89
N GLY A 804 2.30 -45.14 6.84
CA GLY A 804 0.86 -45.16 6.59
C GLY A 804 0.02 -44.11 7.34
N ASN A 805 0.62 -43.32 8.25
CA ASN A 805 -0.05 -42.13 8.80
C ASN A 805 0.05 -40.94 7.81
N THR A 806 -0.84 -39.97 7.97
CA THR A 806 -0.82 -38.72 7.20
C THR A 806 0.01 -37.65 7.90
N LEU A 807 1.02 -37.13 7.21
CA LEU A 807 1.64 -35.85 7.52
C LEU A 807 0.73 -34.74 7.01
N ASN A 808 0.43 -33.76 7.86
CA ASN A 808 -0.18 -32.50 7.47
C ASN A 808 0.84 -31.39 7.67
N ILE A 809 0.99 -30.54 6.65
CA ILE A 809 1.82 -29.35 6.66
C ILE A 809 0.92 -28.15 6.40
N ASN A 810 1.05 -27.11 7.21
CA ASN A 810 0.55 -25.78 6.85
C ASN A 810 1.63 -24.72 7.09
N ALA A 811 1.62 -23.69 6.26
CA ALA A 811 2.34 -22.45 6.48
C ALA A 811 1.51 -21.31 5.89
N ASN A 812 1.54 -20.15 6.54
CA ASN A 812 1.07 -18.93 5.91
C ASN A 812 2.15 -18.43 4.94
N TYR A 813 1.77 -17.63 3.96
CA TYR A 813 2.70 -16.84 3.17
C TYR A 813 2.12 -15.45 2.89
N THR A 814 2.99 -14.47 2.68
CA THR A 814 2.62 -13.11 2.27
C THR A 814 3.25 -12.80 0.92
N ASP A 815 2.54 -11.99 0.14
CA ASP A 815 3.06 -11.37 -1.07
C ASP A 815 2.42 -10.00 -1.27
N VAL A 816 3.11 -9.13 -2.01
CA VAL A 816 2.91 -7.68 -2.03
C VAL A 816 2.76 -7.09 -3.43
N GLY A 817 2.74 -7.92 -4.49
CA GLY A 817 2.47 -7.48 -5.85
C GLY A 817 0.97 -7.32 -6.18
N LEU A 818 0.67 -6.34 -7.04
CA LEU A 818 -0.67 -6.07 -7.56
C LEU A 818 -1.07 -7.10 -8.62
N GLN A 819 -2.16 -7.83 -8.37
CA GLN A 819 -2.78 -8.82 -9.26
C GLN A 819 -2.12 -10.21 -9.32
N ASP A 820 -1.20 -10.50 -8.40
CA ASP A 820 -0.45 -11.74 -8.35
C ASP A 820 -1.32 -13.01 -8.24
N TYR A 821 -0.80 -14.13 -8.74
CA TYR A 821 -1.29 -15.46 -8.39
C TYR A 821 -0.16 -16.41 -8.03
N HIS A 822 -0.35 -17.14 -6.93
CA HIS A 822 0.68 -18.01 -6.38
C HIS A 822 0.46 -19.47 -6.71
N ASN A 823 1.54 -20.14 -7.08
CA ASN A 823 1.60 -21.59 -7.24
C ASN A 823 2.23 -22.20 -5.99
N VAL A 824 1.40 -22.71 -5.08
CA VAL A 824 1.86 -23.47 -3.92
C VAL A 824 2.18 -24.90 -4.36
N ALA A 825 3.42 -25.32 -4.23
CA ALA A 825 3.91 -26.65 -4.61
C ALA A 825 4.51 -27.41 -3.42
N PHE A 826 4.10 -28.67 -3.25
CA PHE A 826 4.66 -29.59 -2.25
C PHE A 826 5.47 -30.71 -2.92
N ASP A 827 6.77 -30.76 -2.62
CA ASP A 827 7.62 -31.93 -2.86
C ASP A 827 7.77 -32.70 -1.54
N TRP A 828 7.48 -33.99 -1.54
CA TRP A 828 7.49 -34.81 -0.33
C TRP A 828 8.81 -35.55 -0.11
N GLY A 829 9.75 -35.48 -1.06
CA GLY A 829 11.07 -36.09 -0.97
C GLY A 829 11.11 -37.61 -1.11
N ASP A 830 9.99 -38.27 -1.46
CA ASP A 830 9.85 -39.73 -1.62
C ASP A 830 9.59 -40.18 -3.06
N GLU A 831 9.91 -39.33 -4.04
CA GLU A 831 9.63 -39.49 -5.48
C GLU A 831 8.12 -39.47 -5.86
N SER A 832 7.23 -39.12 -4.92
CA SER A 832 5.82 -38.83 -5.24
C SER A 832 5.68 -37.62 -6.18
N PRO A 833 4.59 -37.52 -6.96
CA PRO A 833 4.31 -36.34 -7.77
C PRO A 833 4.26 -35.06 -6.91
N ILE A 834 4.87 -33.98 -7.41
CA ILE A 834 4.76 -32.65 -6.80
C ILE A 834 3.31 -32.19 -6.96
N ASN A 835 2.67 -31.86 -5.85
CA ASN A 835 1.31 -31.32 -5.84
C ASN A 835 1.37 -29.80 -5.94
N THR A 836 0.99 -29.22 -7.08
CA THR A 836 0.89 -27.77 -7.27
C THR A 836 -0.58 -27.32 -7.28
N LYS A 837 -0.89 -26.29 -6.50
CA LYS A 837 -2.20 -25.62 -6.44
C LYS A 837 -1.98 -24.14 -6.69
N GLN A 838 -2.57 -23.62 -7.76
CA GLN A 838 -2.70 -22.17 -7.96
C GLN A 838 -3.68 -21.61 -6.93
N GLN A 839 -3.31 -20.50 -6.31
CA GLN A 839 -4.12 -19.68 -5.42
C GLN A 839 -4.07 -18.25 -5.95
N THR A 840 -5.17 -17.53 -5.82
CA THR A 840 -5.25 -16.11 -6.14
C THR A 840 -5.75 -15.44 -4.87
N PRO A 841 -4.86 -15.13 -3.90
CA PRO A 841 -5.23 -14.25 -2.80
C PRO A 841 -5.61 -12.88 -3.37
N LEU A 842 -6.53 -12.17 -2.71
CA LEU A 842 -6.69 -10.76 -3.00
C LEU A 842 -5.48 -9.99 -2.46
N LEU A 843 -5.24 -8.81 -3.02
CA LEU A 843 -4.03 -8.04 -2.77
C LEU A 843 -3.81 -7.75 -1.28
N GLY A 844 -2.71 -8.28 -0.76
CA GLY A 844 -2.32 -8.19 0.65
C GLY A 844 -2.98 -9.20 1.57
N GLU A 845 -3.79 -10.15 1.10
CA GLU A 845 -4.26 -11.27 1.92
C GLU A 845 -3.12 -12.24 2.28
N ILE A 846 -3.18 -12.82 3.48
CA ILE A 846 -2.24 -13.86 3.90
C ILE A 846 -2.64 -15.17 3.23
N GLY A 847 -1.85 -15.60 2.23
CA GLY A 847 -2.04 -16.88 1.56
C GLY A 847 -1.75 -18.08 2.46
N ILE A 848 -2.41 -19.22 2.18
CA ILE A 848 -2.28 -20.44 3.01
C ILE A 848 -1.74 -21.60 2.18
N ALA A 849 -0.49 -21.98 2.45
CA ALA A 849 0.14 -23.16 1.91
C ALA A 849 -0.20 -24.40 2.77
N GLU A 850 -1.32 -25.06 2.46
CA GLU A 850 -1.74 -26.33 3.08
C GLU A 850 -1.47 -27.55 2.19
N GLY A 851 -0.96 -28.63 2.79
CA GLY A 851 -0.66 -29.89 2.10
C GLY A 851 -0.71 -31.09 3.04
N SER A 852 -1.00 -32.27 2.48
CA SER A 852 -0.95 -33.53 3.22
C SER A 852 -0.42 -34.69 2.38
N HIS A 853 0.26 -35.63 3.03
CA HIS A 853 0.90 -36.78 2.38
C HIS A 853 0.96 -38.00 3.28
N VAL A 854 1.10 -39.18 2.69
CA VAL A 854 1.25 -40.46 3.40
C VAL A 854 2.50 -41.16 2.91
N TYR A 855 3.50 -41.25 3.79
CA TYR A 855 4.70 -42.04 3.51
C TYR A 855 4.41 -43.53 3.70
N ASN A 856 4.61 -44.31 2.63
CA ASN A 856 4.33 -45.74 2.56
C ASN A 856 5.60 -46.61 2.68
N SER A 857 6.69 -46.02 3.18
CA SER A 857 7.96 -46.70 3.42
C SER A 857 8.71 -46.04 4.57
N VAL A 858 9.52 -46.84 5.26
CA VAL A 858 10.43 -46.43 6.33
C VAL A 858 11.60 -45.65 5.74
N GLY A 859 11.93 -44.49 6.30
CA GLY A 859 13.03 -43.65 5.84
C GLY A 859 13.05 -42.28 6.48
N THR A 860 14.04 -41.46 6.11
CA THR A 860 14.07 -40.03 6.40
C THR A 860 13.92 -39.28 5.09
N TYR A 861 12.96 -38.35 5.06
CA TYR A 861 12.56 -37.56 3.91
C TYR A 861 12.71 -36.07 4.22
N THR A 862 12.88 -35.26 3.18
CA THR A 862 12.81 -33.81 3.29
C THR A 862 11.61 -33.34 2.47
N SER A 863 10.53 -32.97 3.13
CA SER A 863 9.41 -32.32 2.48
C SER A 863 9.75 -30.84 2.28
N THR A 864 9.51 -30.32 1.08
CA THR A 864 9.76 -28.94 0.67
C THR A 864 8.44 -28.30 0.29
N ILE A 865 8.08 -27.20 0.94
CA ILE A 865 7.06 -26.28 0.45
C ILE A 865 7.75 -25.27 -0.47
N THR A 866 7.18 -25.01 -1.64
CA THR A 866 7.52 -23.87 -2.48
C THR A 866 6.28 -23.03 -2.69
N VAL A 867 6.39 -21.71 -2.55
CA VAL A 867 5.42 -20.76 -3.10
C VAL A 867 6.12 -19.99 -4.21
N THR A 868 5.42 -19.75 -5.31
CA THR A 868 5.96 -19.07 -6.50
C THR A 868 4.88 -18.13 -7.02
N ASP A 869 5.17 -16.85 -7.14
CA ASP A 869 4.28 -15.87 -7.78
C ASP A 869 4.17 -16.11 -9.30
N ASP A 870 3.52 -15.19 -10.01
CA ASP A 870 3.35 -15.21 -11.46
C ASP A 870 4.53 -14.60 -12.24
N ASP A 871 5.35 -13.76 -11.60
CA ASP A 871 6.65 -13.30 -12.11
C ASP A 871 7.77 -14.36 -11.99
N ASN A 872 7.48 -15.48 -11.34
CA ASN A 872 8.34 -16.65 -11.08
C ASN A 872 9.43 -16.44 -10.00
N LEU A 873 9.29 -15.47 -9.10
CA LEU A 873 10.06 -15.44 -7.86
C LEU A 873 9.47 -16.48 -6.88
N LEU A 874 10.23 -16.89 -5.87
CA LEU A 874 9.80 -17.98 -4.98
C LEU A 874 10.44 -17.96 -3.60
N ALA A 875 9.72 -18.46 -2.60
CA ALA A 875 10.29 -18.92 -1.33
C ALA A 875 10.13 -20.43 -1.15
N LYS A 876 11.02 -20.98 -0.33
CA LYS A 876 11.04 -22.41 0.03
C LYS A 876 11.34 -22.59 1.51
N LYS A 877 10.58 -23.45 2.18
CA LYS A 877 10.89 -23.93 3.54
C LYS A 877 10.76 -25.45 3.59
N ASN A 878 11.61 -26.07 4.42
CA ASN A 878 11.82 -27.53 4.46
C ASN A 878 11.42 -28.13 5.81
N VAL A 879 10.88 -29.34 5.80
CA VAL A 879 10.60 -30.17 6.97
C VAL A 879 11.33 -31.49 6.82
N SER A 880 12.13 -31.87 7.83
CA SER A 880 12.66 -33.24 7.90
C SER A 880 11.64 -34.17 8.56
N VAL A 881 11.38 -35.30 7.91
CA VAL A 881 10.36 -36.27 8.32
C VAL A 881 11.01 -37.63 8.46
N THR A 882 11.00 -38.23 9.64
CA THR A 882 11.46 -39.61 9.85
C THR A 882 10.27 -40.54 10.05
N VAL A 883 10.15 -41.54 9.17
CA VAL A 883 9.00 -42.46 9.10
C VAL A 883 9.40 -43.80 9.70
N ALA A 884 8.81 -44.14 10.84
CA ALA A 884 9.05 -45.37 11.58
C ALA A 884 8.12 -46.50 11.12
N LYS A 885 8.57 -47.76 11.23
CA LYS A 885 7.74 -48.91 10.87
C LYS A 885 6.70 -49.22 11.95
N LYS A 886 5.47 -49.54 11.53
CA LYS A 886 4.44 -50.08 12.42
C LYS A 886 4.60 -51.59 12.63
N ILE A 887 4.63 -52.04 13.88
CA ILE A 887 4.59 -53.47 14.26
C ILE A 887 3.41 -53.70 15.21
N ASP A 888 2.40 -54.44 14.74
CA ASP A 888 1.27 -54.90 15.56
C ASP A 888 1.63 -56.25 16.23
N ILE A 889 1.52 -56.35 17.56
CA ILE A 889 1.87 -57.55 18.33
C ILE A 889 0.62 -58.25 18.85
N ASP A 890 0.30 -59.43 18.31
CA ASP A 890 -0.82 -60.27 18.78
C ASP A 890 -0.47 -61.03 20.07
N TRP A 891 -0.51 -60.33 21.21
CA TRP A 891 -0.21 -60.93 22.51
C TRP A 891 -1.40 -61.73 23.07
N LYS A 892 -1.19 -63.04 23.28
CA LYS A 892 -2.15 -63.95 23.94
C LYS A 892 -1.47 -64.68 25.11
N PRO A 893 -1.57 -64.19 26.36
CA PRO A 893 -0.94 -64.85 27.50
C PRO A 893 -1.60 -66.21 27.80
N SER A 894 -0.78 -67.25 27.95
CA SER A 894 -1.24 -68.57 28.41
C SER A 894 -0.28 -69.10 29.48
N SER A 895 -0.79 -69.37 30.69
CA SER A 895 0.03 -69.97 31.76
C SER A 895 -0.15 -71.48 31.81
N ASN A 896 0.97 -72.17 31.96
CA ASN A 896 1.07 -73.59 32.28
C ASN A 896 0.87 -73.89 33.80
N SER A 897 0.80 -72.85 34.65
CA SER A 897 0.50 -72.98 36.08
C SER A 897 -0.99 -72.83 36.39
N LYS A 898 -1.60 -73.87 36.99
CA LYS A 898 -3.00 -73.82 37.46
C LYS A 898 -3.28 -72.84 38.62
N GLN A 899 -2.26 -72.16 39.12
CA GLN A 899 -2.41 -71.16 40.20
C GLN A 899 -2.23 -69.71 39.72
N ILE A 900 -1.85 -69.49 38.46
CA ILE A 900 -1.69 -68.14 37.90
C ILE A 900 -2.68 -67.95 36.74
N LEU A 901 -3.82 -67.34 37.07
CA LEU A 901 -4.71 -66.78 36.05
C LEU A 901 -4.09 -65.45 35.58
N LEU A 902 -3.45 -65.46 34.41
CA LEU A 902 -3.03 -64.25 33.68
C LEU A 902 -4.24 -63.52 33.03
N ALA A 903 -5.44 -63.72 33.54
CA ALA A 903 -6.66 -63.06 33.12
C ALA A 903 -6.88 -61.82 34.00
N GLY A 904 -6.22 -60.73 33.65
CA GLY A 904 -6.25 -59.44 34.36
C GLY A 904 -5.02 -58.59 34.01
N ASN A 905 -5.13 -57.27 34.15
CA ASN A 905 -4.09 -56.34 33.70
C ASN A 905 -3.02 -56.09 34.78
N GLY A 906 -1.77 -55.91 34.34
CA GLY A 906 -0.60 -55.56 35.15
C GLY A 906 0.57 -55.16 34.23
N MET A 907 1.66 -54.62 34.79
CA MET A 907 2.86 -54.32 33.99
C MET A 907 3.69 -55.58 33.77
N VAL A 908 4.20 -55.74 32.56
CA VAL A 908 5.18 -56.77 32.18
C VAL A 908 6.40 -56.03 31.66
N LYS A 909 7.58 -56.29 32.23
CA LYS A 909 8.84 -55.82 31.64
C LYS A 909 9.15 -56.70 30.44
N VAL A 910 9.44 -56.08 29.29
CA VAL A 910 9.78 -56.78 28.06
C VAL A 910 11.18 -56.35 27.65
N ALA A 911 12.14 -57.28 27.70
CA ALA A 911 13.45 -57.04 27.12
C ALA A 911 13.42 -57.39 25.63
N LEU A 912 13.75 -56.40 24.79
CA LEU A 912 14.04 -56.60 23.37
C LEU A 912 15.54 -56.83 23.25
N PHE A 913 15.96 -58.01 22.79
CA PHE A 913 17.37 -58.29 22.52
C PHE A 913 17.58 -58.36 21.00
N GLY A 914 18.26 -57.35 20.47
CA GLY A 914 18.77 -57.30 19.09
C GLY A 914 20.20 -56.77 19.09
N ASP A 915 21.01 -57.27 18.16
CA ASP A 915 22.32 -56.67 17.83
C ASP A 915 22.11 -55.34 17.07
N GLU A 916 23.19 -54.57 16.90
CA GLU A 916 23.16 -53.22 16.32
C GLU A 916 22.57 -53.14 14.88
N ASP A 917 22.52 -54.28 14.15
CA ASP A 917 22.12 -54.39 12.73
C ASP A 917 20.70 -54.99 12.52
N PHE A 918 19.67 -54.49 13.22
CA PHE A 918 18.32 -55.09 13.17
C PHE A 918 17.41 -54.63 12.00
N ASP A 919 16.93 -55.58 11.19
CA ASP A 919 16.03 -55.35 10.05
C ASP A 919 14.57 -55.79 10.32
N VAL A 920 13.68 -54.79 10.44
CA VAL A 920 12.23 -54.96 10.66
C VAL A 920 11.43 -55.38 9.42
N THR A 921 12.04 -55.45 8.23
CA THR A 921 11.36 -55.90 7.00
C THR A 921 11.26 -57.42 6.89
N ASN A 922 12.15 -58.15 7.58
CA ASN A 922 12.22 -59.61 7.56
C ASN A 922 11.56 -60.29 8.79
N ILE A 923 10.78 -59.55 9.59
CA ILE A 923 9.98 -60.12 10.67
C ILE A 923 8.85 -60.98 10.07
N ASP A 924 8.99 -62.30 10.14
CA ASP A 924 7.87 -63.21 9.98
C ASP A 924 6.89 -63.01 11.14
N LEU A 925 5.75 -62.37 10.86
CA LEU A 925 4.71 -62.06 11.86
C LEU A 925 4.13 -63.33 12.51
N ASP A 926 4.17 -64.49 11.86
CA ASP A 926 3.75 -65.77 12.45
C ASP A 926 4.79 -66.34 13.45
N SER A 927 6.01 -65.79 13.46
CA SER A 927 7.13 -66.22 14.32
C SER A 927 7.25 -65.46 15.65
N VAL A 928 6.70 -64.24 15.74
CA VAL A 928 6.77 -63.39 16.95
C VAL A 928 5.91 -63.98 18.06
N LYS A 929 6.54 -64.75 18.97
CA LYS A 929 5.87 -65.41 20.09
C LYS A 929 6.68 -65.25 21.38
N ALA A 930 6.09 -64.61 22.38
CA ALA A 930 6.63 -64.62 23.75
C ALA A 930 6.64 -66.07 24.26
N ASN A 931 7.84 -66.58 24.59
CA ASN A 931 8.04 -68.00 24.92
C ASN A 931 8.57 -68.14 26.36
N ASP A 932 7.68 -68.49 27.29
CA ASP A 932 7.96 -68.56 28.73
C ASP A 932 8.97 -69.65 29.15
N SER A 933 9.34 -70.55 28.25
CA SER A 933 10.04 -71.79 28.55
C SER A 933 11.53 -71.66 28.93
N ARG A 934 12.09 -70.44 28.99
CA ARG A 934 13.48 -70.16 29.40
C ARG A 934 13.63 -69.42 30.74
N ASN A 935 12.68 -69.58 31.67
CA ASN A 935 12.83 -68.97 33.00
C ASN A 935 13.71 -69.82 33.94
N SER A 936 15.04 -69.59 33.92
CA SER A 936 16.02 -70.33 34.72
C SER A 936 16.81 -69.49 35.74
N LEU A 937 16.48 -68.20 35.92
CA LEU A 937 17.25 -67.28 36.77
C LEU A 937 16.88 -67.33 38.27
N LEU A 938 15.70 -67.81 38.64
CA LEU A 938 15.24 -67.84 40.03
C LEU A 938 15.63 -69.13 40.77
N ASN A 939 16.93 -69.33 41.01
CA ASN A 939 17.47 -70.50 41.70
C ASN A 939 18.23 -70.19 43.01
N ASN A 940 17.55 -69.49 43.94
CA ASN A 940 17.69 -69.63 45.40
C ASN A 940 19.12 -69.58 46.03
N GLN A 941 20.06 -68.82 45.47
CA GLN A 941 21.33 -68.44 46.13
C GLN A 941 21.43 -66.91 46.18
N GLY A 942 21.57 -66.34 47.37
CA GLY A 942 21.39 -64.91 47.59
C GLY A 942 22.60 -64.05 47.20
N ILE A 943 22.32 -62.84 46.71
CA ILE A 943 23.31 -61.79 46.49
C ILE A 943 23.33 -60.84 47.69
N LYS A 944 24.52 -60.57 48.21
CA LYS A 944 24.79 -59.53 49.21
C LYS A 944 25.23 -58.25 48.51
N ILE A 945 24.66 -57.12 48.95
CA ILE A 945 25.32 -55.84 49.29
C ILE A 945 26.60 -55.46 48.49
N VAL A 946 26.63 -54.26 47.89
CA VAL A 946 27.52 -53.14 48.29
C VAL A 946 27.15 -51.87 47.51
N SER A 947 27.24 -50.72 48.20
CA SER A 947 27.08 -49.37 47.66
C SER A 947 28.37 -48.78 47.09
N ASN A 948 28.22 -47.92 46.07
CA ASN A 948 29.14 -46.84 45.65
C ASN A 948 30.55 -47.15 45.11
N GLN A 949 30.77 -46.65 43.88
CA GLN A 949 31.91 -45.85 43.40
C GLN A 949 33.16 -46.53 42.75
N ILE A 950 33.27 -46.27 41.43
CA ILE A 950 34.48 -45.91 40.63
C ILE A 950 35.20 -46.99 39.77
N SER A 951 35.21 -46.70 38.44
CA SER A 951 36.23 -46.96 37.38
C SER A 951 36.42 -48.37 36.79
N PHE A 952 36.16 -48.53 35.48
CA PHE A 952 37.13 -48.22 34.39
C PHE A 952 36.42 -48.03 33.03
N GLN A 953 37.11 -47.43 32.05
CA GLN A 953 36.64 -47.14 30.67
C GLN A 953 36.57 -48.40 29.78
N ASP A 954 35.74 -48.32 28.72
CA ASP A 954 35.69 -49.13 27.48
C ASP A 954 35.81 -50.67 27.62
N VAL A 955 34.76 -51.41 27.24
CA VAL A 955 34.48 -51.77 25.82
C VAL A 955 32.96 -52.05 25.68
N ASP A 956 32.43 -51.90 24.47
CA ASP A 956 31.12 -52.38 23.98
C ASP A 956 29.85 -51.75 24.60
N LEU A 957 29.22 -50.85 23.83
CA LEU A 957 27.90 -50.26 24.08
C LEU A 957 26.80 -51.17 23.47
N ASP A 958 26.72 -52.42 23.94
CA ASP A 958 25.67 -53.37 23.54
C ASP A 958 24.28 -52.71 23.75
N GLY A 959 23.54 -52.51 22.66
CA GLY A 959 22.37 -51.63 22.63
C GLY A 959 21.13 -52.07 23.42
N PHE A 960 20.18 -51.12 23.51
CA PHE A 960 18.84 -51.14 24.12
C PHE A 960 18.72 -50.84 25.63
N GLN A 961 18.02 -49.73 25.93
CA GLN A 961 17.41 -49.47 27.24
C GLN A 961 16.15 -50.34 27.47
N ASP A 962 15.76 -50.55 28.73
CA ASP A 962 14.56 -51.31 29.15
C ASP A 962 13.25 -50.73 28.55
N LEU A 963 12.46 -51.52 27.82
CA LEU A 963 11.11 -51.12 27.39
C LEU A 963 10.09 -51.26 28.54
N ILE A 964 9.50 -50.15 28.97
CA ILE A 964 8.46 -50.10 30.01
C ILE A 964 7.08 -49.90 29.37
N LEU A 965 6.27 -50.95 29.32
CA LEU A 965 4.86 -50.87 28.91
C LEU A 965 3.97 -50.48 30.11
N ALA A 966 3.50 -49.23 30.13
CA ALA A 966 2.55 -48.73 31.13
C ALA A 966 1.09 -48.86 30.64
N PHE A 967 0.16 -49.12 31.56
CA PHE A 967 -1.26 -49.27 31.26
C PHE A 967 -2.13 -48.39 32.18
N ASP A 968 -3.30 -48.00 31.69
CA ASP A 968 -4.08 -46.86 32.20
C ASP A 968 -4.86 -47.14 33.50
N LYS A 969 -4.14 -47.28 34.64
CA LYS A 969 -4.56 -46.75 35.95
C LYS A 969 -3.46 -46.75 37.03
N SER A 970 -3.46 -45.69 37.84
CA SER A 970 -2.29 -45.06 38.46
C SER A 970 -1.81 -45.61 39.83
N SER A 971 -2.04 -46.89 40.17
CA SER A 971 -1.75 -47.41 41.52
C SER A 971 -0.71 -48.53 41.59
N LEU A 972 0.56 -48.24 41.25
CA LEU A 972 1.79 -48.97 41.65
C LEU A 972 3.07 -48.14 41.25
N ARG A 973 3.79 -47.58 42.23
CA ARG A 973 5.13 -46.92 42.13
C ARG A 973 6.17 -47.84 42.82
N SER A 974 7.51 -47.79 42.66
CA SER A 974 8.53 -46.83 42.15
C SER A 974 9.92 -47.52 42.22
N VAL A 975 11.07 -47.11 41.63
CA VAL A 975 11.50 -46.10 40.61
C VAL A 975 12.97 -46.42 40.24
N VAL A 976 13.37 -46.27 38.97
CA VAL A 976 14.66 -45.69 38.50
C VAL A 976 14.34 -44.93 37.19
N ASP A 977 15.11 -43.89 36.91
CA ASP A 977 14.90 -42.82 35.94
C ASP A 977 16.04 -42.84 34.90
N THR A 978 15.74 -42.67 33.61
CA THR A 978 16.71 -42.53 32.51
C THR A 978 16.11 -41.64 31.42
N ASP A 979 16.87 -40.64 30.97
CA ASP A 979 16.48 -39.75 29.87
C ASP A 979 16.41 -40.53 28.53
N ASP A 980 15.24 -40.47 27.87
CA ASP A 980 14.94 -40.51 26.42
C ASP A 980 13.55 -41.15 26.16
N ASP A 981 12.64 -40.40 25.53
CA ASP A 981 11.21 -40.74 25.44
C ASP A 981 10.86 -41.79 24.36
N LEU A 982 10.63 -43.03 24.79
CA LEU A 982 9.92 -44.06 24.02
C LEU A 982 8.40 -43.90 24.15
N LEU A 983 7.73 -43.41 23.10
CA LEU A 983 6.26 -43.29 23.05
C LEU A 983 5.59 -44.61 22.64
N ILE A 984 4.54 -45.00 23.38
CA ILE A 984 3.76 -46.24 23.21
C ILE A 984 2.27 -45.89 23.18
N ASN A 985 1.48 -46.58 22.35
CA ASN A 985 0.01 -46.53 22.34
C ASN A 985 -0.57 -47.96 22.28
N ASP A 986 -1.56 -48.26 23.14
CA ASP A 986 -2.50 -49.38 23.12
C ASP A 986 -2.07 -50.69 22.40
N SER A 987 -0.91 -51.24 22.79
CA SER A 987 -0.30 -52.53 22.32
C SER A 987 0.67 -52.47 21.13
N GLN A 988 1.21 -51.29 20.78
CA GLN A 988 2.11 -51.11 19.62
C GLN A 988 3.55 -50.79 20.02
N ILE A 989 4.51 -51.22 19.19
CA ILE A 989 5.94 -50.87 19.28
C ILE A 989 6.37 -50.25 17.95
N TYR A 990 7.12 -49.15 18.03
CA TYR A 990 7.72 -48.45 16.88
C TYR A 990 9.21 -48.76 16.81
N VAL A 991 9.75 -48.91 15.60
CA VAL A 991 11.18 -49.21 15.39
C VAL A 991 11.72 -48.40 14.21
N LEU A 992 12.94 -47.88 14.39
CA LEU A 992 13.70 -47.05 13.46
C LEU A 992 14.92 -47.83 12.94
N GLY A 993 15.35 -47.62 11.68
CA GLY A 993 16.61 -48.19 11.18
C GLY A 993 16.76 -48.19 9.66
N THR A 994 18.01 -48.09 9.18
CA THR A 994 18.38 -48.07 7.75
C THR A 994 19.65 -48.90 7.47
N PHE A 995 19.48 -50.02 6.73
CA PHE A 995 20.47 -50.82 5.94
C PHE A 995 21.06 -52.19 6.45
N PHE A 996 20.67 -53.27 5.72
CA PHE A 996 21.41 -54.47 5.23
C PHE A 996 21.98 -55.66 6.11
N GLN A 997 21.23 -56.79 6.13
CA GLN A 997 21.63 -58.24 6.20
C GLN A 997 22.41 -58.79 7.43
N LEU A 998 22.14 -59.98 8.03
CA LEU A 998 21.28 -61.15 7.72
C LEU A 998 21.09 -62.06 8.99
N GLU A 999 19.99 -62.85 9.03
CA GLU A 999 19.71 -64.04 9.89
C GLU A 999 20.04 -64.04 11.41
N THR A 1000 19.04 -63.82 12.28
CA THR A 1000 18.66 -64.75 13.38
C THR A 1000 17.35 -64.36 14.10
N SER A 1001 16.86 -65.20 15.02
CA SER A 1001 15.54 -65.08 15.66
C SER A 1001 15.49 -64.12 16.86
N PHE A 1002 14.49 -63.24 16.87
CA PHE A 1002 14.15 -62.37 18.00
C PHE A 1002 13.65 -63.16 19.23
N PHE A 1003 13.81 -62.61 20.44
CA PHE A 1003 13.28 -63.21 21.67
C PHE A 1003 12.57 -62.18 22.56
N PHE A 1004 11.29 -62.38 22.81
CA PHE A 1004 10.50 -61.62 23.79
C PHE A 1004 10.50 -62.38 25.13
N GLY A 1005 11.27 -61.86 26.09
CA GLY A 1005 11.27 -62.33 27.48
C GLY A 1005 10.43 -61.44 28.38
N ALA A 1006 9.77 -62.04 29.38
CA ALA A 1006 8.98 -61.36 30.40
C ALA A 1006 9.42 -61.83 31.80
N GLU A 1007 9.54 -60.90 32.75
CA GLU A 1007 9.73 -61.17 34.19
C GLU A 1007 8.50 -60.73 35.01
#